data_AF-A0A2V5UZT2-F1
#
_entry.id   AF-A0A2V5UZT2-F1
#
_cell.length_a   1.000
_cell.length_b   1.000
_cell.length_c   1.000
_cell.angle_alpha   90.00
_cell.angle_beta   90.00
_cell.angle_gamma   90.00
#
_symmetry.space_group_name_H-M   'P 1'
#
loop_
_entity.id
_entity.type
_entity.pdbx_description
1 polymer ?
#
loop_
_entity_poly.entity_id
_entity_poly.type
_entity_poly.pdbx_seq_one_letter_code
_entity_poly.pdbx_strand_id
1 'polypeptide(L)'
;MNVRRTVPLVAAVLCASWTALGAPNTLPIYIEDNHAGTFYWLAQHVELDEPCTLIHFDAHSDASGIFDSDKIRDAMRNVASLQDRQSLCERWRNKGVVQCFNWIEPLMPAPIAKVIWVPGEKIAGQMIEQWSREAGALLDGHLEAAPRRSGSFRDRYVVSDLEKLDTLLDDRTPIIITIDLDYFGKIPAAEQETAFRHVWNFAVKQRNLRALTFAISSPYQDNNAAADRLLELALRAALSLPTARIEFEPFLSVANDRSARAKELQAAGRPLPAYDISIAPEELHARILAERGRIIVQHDRTRWENLLVSWENEAARLHLEVKGAQPSTDGVWRVPAGEQTEIELIAQPWMAKPEKIEWFALTPKYSNCNVTELRAEQVGFVKNAAARPEWNEIPIAYHDANLPIAKIDNYFDRRQHCGSLRLRARAVIDGKIRETPPLELRRCAGTGFRAGISEQFGLPYLFGSGELQDGSNTGPETGLGSDCANLVVYALRRQGLRVPWTDPKGLRDYLDLAASSVSPGTARFTPEELERGLIVHLGTHVAAVMEDRPPLGVLDGNDVVAHQLGKTPETLTLAELFRTRRKDAFDLFRVRTGEASQALIFGGDVMLGRTCAVKIKQGFDPFAGVADFLAHSCFAAANLECTISGLGKPGDRAAYSFRAPPESARLLRKAGFRAVGLANNHALDFGADALNESATELSRANVETAGAGDEPYSPKLFSLSGGNKLALLAISEVTRGPSWGKAVARADNRVLLEAAIAKARSQADIVACLVHWGIENTSIVTDEQRELARWLVDNGVDLVVGSHPHCVQSLDFYHGCPVAYSLGNLVFDGAPTVASWNHGALLEVRLSAGAKITATRLVPVVLEDGLPKIVMSPEKDSFASQ
;
A
#
# COMPACT_ATOMS: atom_id res chain seq x y z
N MET A 1 -49.05 -3.41 -32.80
CA MET A 1 -48.37 -3.95 -34.00
C MET A 1 -47.00 -3.30 -34.11
N ASN A 2 -45.98 -4.08 -34.47
CA ASN A 2 -44.67 -3.69 -35.01
C ASN A 2 -43.89 -2.50 -34.41
N VAL A 3 -42.91 -2.81 -33.57
CA VAL A 3 -41.60 -2.15 -33.60
C VAL A 3 -40.59 -3.20 -34.07
N ARG A 4 -39.79 -2.90 -35.11
CA ARG A 4 -38.76 -3.81 -35.64
C ARG A 4 -37.44 -3.08 -35.89
N ARG A 5 -36.44 -3.50 -35.12
CA ARG A 5 -35.01 -3.67 -35.47
C ARG A 5 -34.33 -2.60 -36.34
N THR A 6 -33.31 -1.97 -35.76
CA THR A 6 -32.00 -1.81 -36.39
C THR A 6 -30.89 -2.14 -35.40
N VAL A 7 -29.88 -2.88 -35.87
CA VAL A 7 -28.57 -3.08 -35.24
C VAL A 7 -27.56 -2.66 -36.32
N PRO A 8 -26.45 -2.02 -35.96
CA PRO A 8 -25.18 -2.69 -36.29
C PRO A 8 -24.22 -2.75 -35.10
N LEU A 9 -23.34 -3.75 -35.23
CA LEU A 9 -22.27 -4.10 -34.31
C LEU A 9 -20.99 -3.34 -34.73
N VAL A 10 -20.33 -2.62 -33.82
CA VAL A 10 -18.86 -2.45 -33.82
C VAL A 10 -18.39 -2.44 -32.37
N ALA A 11 -17.55 -3.41 -32.02
CA ALA A 11 -16.76 -3.39 -30.79
C ALA A 11 -15.31 -3.09 -31.16
N ALA A 12 -14.63 -2.20 -30.43
CA ALA A 12 -13.17 -2.18 -30.27
C ALA A 12 -12.72 -1.08 -29.30
N VAL A 13 -11.87 -1.45 -28.34
CA VAL A 13 -10.82 -0.63 -27.70
C VAL A 13 -11.23 0.73 -27.11
N LEU A 14 -11.49 0.71 -25.79
CA LEU A 14 -11.14 1.81 -24.87
C LEU A 14 -10.55 1.23 -23.57
N CYS A 15 -9.48 0.45 -23.71
CA CYS A 15 -8.50 0.29 -22.63
C CYS A 15 -7.33 1.22 -22.94
N ALA A 16 -7.36 2.42 -22.37
CA ALA A 16 -6.27 3.40 -22.49
C ALA A 16 -6.17 4.24 -21.21
N SER A 17 -5.09 4.00 -20.46
CA SER A 17 -4.41 4.97 -19.58
C SER A 17 -5.26 6.01 -18.85
N TRP A 18 -5.75 5.67 -17.65
CA TRP A 18 -5.85 6.66 -16.58
C TRP A 18 -4.46 6.93 -16.02
N THR A 19 -3.74 7.85 -16.67
CA THR A 19 -2.57 8.54 -16.10
C THR A 19 -2.79 10.05 -16.19
N ALA A 20 -3.95 10.49 -15.71
CA ALA A 20 -4.01 11.81 -15.08
C ALA A 20 -3.17 11.79 -13.79
N LEU A 21 -2.80 12.97 -13.31
CA LEU A 21 -2.06 13.15 -12.04
C LEU A 21 -2.71 12.31 -10.92
N GLY A 22 -1.87 11.75 -10.04
CA GLY A 22 -2.28 10.79 -9.02
C GLY A 22 -3.27 11.37 -7.99
N ALA A 23 -3.60 10.57 -6.98
CA ALA A 23 -4.36 11.03 -5.82
C ALA A 23 -3.80 12.38 -5.30
N PRO A 24 -4.64 13.31 -4.80
CA PRO A 24 -4.30 14.74 -4.62
C PRO A 24 -3.07 15.07 -3.75
N ASN A 25 -2.46 14.06 -3.11
CA ASN A 25 -1.30 14.16 -2.24
C ASN A 25 0.00 13.54 -2.82
N THR A 26 -0.03 12.99 -4.04
CA THR A 26 1.17 12.45 -4.69
C THR A 26 2.01 13.56 -5.32
N LEU A 27 3.23 13.77 -4.85
CA LEU A 27 4.20 14.68 -5.49
C LEU A 27 5.01 13.91 -6.55
N PRO A 28 4.88 14.21 -7.85
CA PRO A 28 5.79 13.65 -8.84
C PRO A 28 7.17 14.31 -8.74
N ILE A 29 8.20 13.47 -8.67
CA ILE A 29 9.61 13.86 -8.69
C ILE A 29 10.26 13.17 -9.89
N TYR A 30 10.86 13.95 -10.78
CA TYR A 30 11.55 13.45 -11.98
C TYR A 30 13.06 13.66 -11.90
N ILE A 31 13.85 12.68 -12.32
CA ILE A 31 15.32 12.74 -12.34
C ILE A 31 15.85 12.23 -13.69
N GLU A 32 16.61 13.04 -14.42
CA GLU A 32 17.27 12.67 -15.69
C GLU A 32 18.69 13.26 -15.71
N ASP A 33 19.57 12.73 -16.56
CA ASP A 33 20.92 13.30 -16.75
C ASP A 33 20.87 14.74 -17.31
N ASN A 34 19.94 15.05 -18.21
CA ASN A 34 19.94 16.31 -18.95
C ASN A 34 18.79 17.26 -18.56
N HIS A 35 19.09 18.54 -18.36
CA HIS A 35 18.10 19.55 -17.97
C HIS A 35 17.00 19.79 -19.04
N ALA A 36 17.31 19.72 -20.34
CA ALA A 36 16.26 19.73 -21.38
C ALA A 36 15.34 18.49 -21.29
N GLY A 37 15.85 17.39 -20.74
CA GLY A 37 15.10 16.19 -20.43
C GLY A 37 13.97 16.42 -19.42
N THR A 38 14.29 17.10 -18.32
CA THR A 38 13.29 17.49 -17.31
C THR A 38 12.21 18.41 -17.90
N PHE A 39 12.57 19.29 -18.84
CA PHE A 39 11.60 20.06 -19.62
C PHE A 39 10.64 19.17 -20.43
N TYR A 40 11.14 18.16 -21.16
CA TYR A 40 10.28 17.29 -21.96
C TYR A 40 9.29 16.53 -21.08
N TRP A 41 9.73 16.12 -19.88
CA TRP A 41 8.86 15.52 -18.88
C TRP A 41 7.83 16.52 -18.33
N LEU A 42 8.21 17.76 -18.00
CA LEU A 42 7.26 18.80 -17.57
C LEU A 42 6.20 19.09 -18.64
N ALA A 43 6.62 19.20 -19.90
CA ALA A 43 5.71 19.40 -21.04
C ALA A 43 4.74 18.23 -21.26
N GLN A 44 5.05 17.02 -20.78
CA GLN A 44 4.18 15.85 -20.85
C GLN A 44 3.22 15.75 -19.64
N HIS A 45 3.62 16.20 -18.45
CA HIS A 45 2.94 15.88 -17.18
C HIS A 45 2.29 17.08 -16.45
N VAL A 46 2.66 18.31 -16.80
CA VAL A 46 2.07 19.55 -16.24
C VAL A 46 0.90 19.97 -17.13
N GLU A 47 -0.18 20.49 -16.53
CA GLU A 47 -1.26 21.04 -17.34
C GLU A 47 -0.91 22.41 -17.92
N LEU A 48 -1.01 22.50 -19.25
CA LEU A 48 -0.50 23.61 -20.06
C LEU A 48 -1.48 24.79 -20.18
N ASP A 49 -2.62 24.67 -19.49
CA ASP A 49 -3.70 25.65 -19.46
C ASP A 49 -3.90 26.26 -18.04
N GLU A 50 -3.18 25.78 -17.01
CA GLU A 50 -3.18 26.36 -15.66
C GLU A 50 -1.90 27.17 -15.39
N PRO A 51 -1.99 28.51 -15.18
CA PRO A 51 -0.85 29.36 -14.85
C PRO A 51 -0.15 28.99 -13.54
N CYS A 52 1.16 28.78 -13.59
CA CYS A 52 2.04 28.41 -12.49
C CYS A 52 3.27 29.36 -12.39
N THR A 53 3.94 29.32 -11.24
CA THR A 53 5.28 29.88 -11.06
C THR A 53 6.31 28.75 -11.16
N LEU A 54 7.27 28.90 -12.06
CA LEU A 54 8.47 28.09 -12.12
C LEU A 54 9.55 28.73 -11.23
N ILE A 55 10.12 27.95 -10.31
CA ILE A 55 11.36 28.29 -9.60
C ILE A 55 12.46 27.36 -10.13
N HIS A 56 13.61 27.93 -10.44
CA HIS A 56 14.68 27.22 -11.12
C HIS A 56 16.01 27.50 -10.43
N PHE A 57 16.58 26.47 -9.80
CA PHE A 57 17.89 26.51 -9.15
C PHE A 57 18.94 25.97 -10.12
N ASP A 58 19.85 26.82 -10.57
CA ASP A 58 20.86 26.49 -11.60
C ASP A 58 22.07 27.42 -11.46
N ALA A 59 23.29 26.94 -11.73
CA ALA A 59 24.49 27.79 -11.72
C ALA A 59 24.53 28.83 -12.87
N HIS A 60 23.71 28.66 -13.90
CA HIS A 60 23.73 29.36 -15.18
C HIS A 60 22.37 29.95 -15.55
N SER A 61 22.38 30.93 -16.48
CA SER A 61 21.17 31.60 -16.95
C SER A 61 20.52 30.84 -18.12
N ASP A 62 19.44 30.12 -17.84
CA ASP A 62 18.59 29.48 -18.85
C ASP A 62 17.62 30.43 -19.58
N ALA A 63 17.72 31.74 -19.33
CA ALA A 63 17.14 32.71 -20.24
C ALA A 63 17.90 32.68 -21.57
N SER A 64 17.30 32.11 -22.62
CA SER A 64 17.68 32.40 -24.02
C SER A 64 16.51 32.28 -24.98
N GLY A 65 16.54 33.11 -26.03
CA GLY A 65 15.46 33.19 -27.02
C GLY A 65 15.42 31.99 -27.96
N ILE A 66 14.22 31.63 -28.44
CA ILE A 66 14.02 30.58 -29.43
C ILE A 66 13.32 31.14 -30.65
N PHE A 67 13.91 30.87 -31.81
CA PHE A 67 13.26 31.16 -33.08
C PHE A 67 11.95 30.37 -33.21
N ASP A 68 10.83 31.04 -33.49
CA ASP A 68 9.50 30.45 -33.59
C ASP A 68 8.94 29.79 -32.29
N SER A 69 9.29 30.27 -31.09
CA SER A 69 8.75 29.71 -29.82
C SER A 69 7.22 29.65 -29.76
N ASP A 70 6.51 30.60 -30.38
CA ASP A 70 5.04 30.56 -30.52
C ASP A 70 4.55 29.35 -31.36
N LYS A 71 5.32 28.89 -32.37
CA LYS A 71 4.96 27.68 -33.15
C LYS A 71 5.16 26.40 -32.35
N ILE A 72 6.22 26.34 -31.53
CA ILE A 72 6.46 25.19 -30.62
C ILE A 72 5.31 25.11 -29.62
N ARG A 73 4.92 26.23 -29.01
CA ARG A 73 3.80 26.30 -28.07
C ARG A 73 2.46 25.92 -28.70
N ASP A 74 2.14 26.49 -29.87
CA ASP A 74 0.92 26.16 -30.62
C ASP A 74 0.90 24.66 -31.00
N ALA A 75 2.04 24.08 -31.43
CA ALA A 75 2.12 22.66 -31.74
C ALA A 75 1.88 21.77 -30.51
N MET A 76 2.38 22.17 -29.32
CA MET A 76 2.20 21.43 -28.07
C MET A 76 0.75 21.47 -27.56
N ARG A 77 0.01 22.56 -27.83
CA ARG A 77 -1.39 22.72 -27.42
C ARG A 77 -2.40 22.06 -28.37
N ASN A 78 -2.10 22.02 -29.67
CA ASN A 78 -3.00 21.48 -30.69
C ASN A 78 -2.89 19.95 -30.87
N VAL A 79 -2.33 19.23 -29.88
CA VAL A 79 -2.32 17.76 -29.83
C VAL A 79 -3.68 17.24 -29.37
N ALA A 80 -4.19 16.18 -30.01
CA ALA A 80 -5.53 15.67 -29.73
C ALA A 80 -5.61 14.80 -28.46
N SER A 81 -4.48 14.34 -27.93
CA SER A 81 -4.39 13.48 -26.75
C SER A 81 -3.06 13.65 -26.00
N LEU A 82 -2.99 13.16 -24.75
CA LEU A 82 -1.73 13.07 -24.00
C LEU A 82 -0.70 12.18 -24.72
N GLN A 83 -1.14 11.12 -25.41
CA GLN A 83 -0.26 10.22 -26.17
C GLN A 83 0.35 10.92 -27.40
N ASP A 84 -0.43 11.79 -28.08
CA ASP A 84 0.10 12.66 -29.14
C ASP A 84 1.09 13.69 -28.59
N ARG A 85 0.84 14.22 -27.38
CA ARG A 85 1.76 15.12 -26.66
C ARG A 85 3.09 14.43 -26.36
N GLN A 86 3.05 13.22 -25.80
CA GLN A 86 4.24 12.40 -25.56
C GLN A 86 5.02 12.13 -26.86
N SER A 87 4.34 11.66 -27.91
CA SER A 87 4.90 11.40 -29.24
C SER A 87 5.49 12.65 -29.92
N LEU A 88 4.98 13.84 -29.61
CA LEU A 88 5.55 15.11 -30.07
C LEU A 88 6.84 15.46 -29.31
N CYS A 89 6.81 15.39 -27.98
CA CYS A 89 7.97 15.64 -27.12
C CYS A 89 9.13 14.68 -27.43
N GLU A 90 8.88 13.37 -27.61
CA GLU A 90 9.90 12.40 -28.00
C GLU A 90 10.56 12.73 -29.35
N ARG A 91 9.76 13.10 -30.36
CA ARG A 91 10.28 13.52 -31.67
C ARG A 91 11.09 14.82 -31.58
N TRP A 92 10.78 15.69 -30.62
CA TRP A 92 11.54 16.91 -30.35
C TRP A 92 12.84 16.64 -29.58
N ARG A 93 12.82 15.80 -28.54
CA ARG A 93 13.99 15.29 -27.81
C ARG A 93 14.99 14.66 -28.79
N ASN A 94 14.51 13.75 -29.64
CA ASN A 94 15.32 13.08 -30.68
C ASN A 94 15.91 14.03 -31.74
N LYS A 95 15.31 15.20 -31.95
CA LYS A 95 15.80 16.22 -32.90
C LYS A 95 16.56 17.38 -32.22
N GLY A 96 16.60 17.41 -30.88
CA GLY A 96 17.14 18.53 -30.11
C GLY A 96 16.43 19.86 -30.38
N VAL A 97 15.09 19.86 -30.53
CA VAL A 97 14.29 21.07 -30.81
C VAL A 97 14.30 22.03 -29.63
N VAL A 98 14.20 21.50 -28.41
CA VAL A 98 14.43 22.21 -27.15
C VAL A 98 15.75 21.71 -26.54
N GLN A 99 16.49 22.62 -25.93
CA GLN A 99 17.86 22.46 -25.41
C GLN A 99 17.95 23.04 -23.99
N CYS A 100 19.02 22.72 -23.24
CA CYS A 100 19.12 23.04 -21.80
C CYS A 100 18.96 24.53 -21.48
N PHE A 101 19.33 25.44 -22.39
CA PHE A 101 19.23 26.89 -22.20
C PHE A 101 18.05 27.52 -22.97
N ASN A 102 17.26 26.70 -23.67
CA ASN A 102 16.27 27.11 -24.68
C ASN A 102 14.95 26.39 -24.41
N TRP A 103 14.41 26.49 -23.20
CA TRP A 103 13.21 25.76 -22.78
C TRP A 103 12.17 26.59 -22.02
N ILE A 104 12.53 27.82 -21.63
CA ILE A 104 11.61 28.75 -20.98
C ILE A 104 10.54 29.25 -21.97
N GLU A 105 10.93 29.74 -23.16
CA GLU A 105 9.98 30.32 -24.12
C GLU A 105 8.86 29.39 -24.66
N PRO A 106 9.10 28.08 -24.92
CA PRO A 106 8.07 27.15 -25.38
C PRO A 106 6.90 26.99 -24.41
N LEU A 107 7.18 26.99 -23.10
CA LEU A 107 6.14 26.79 -22.07
C LEU A 107 5.47 28.10 -21.66
N MET A 108 6.16 29.25 -21.67
CA MET A 108 5.50 30.51 -21.27
C MET A 108 4.56 31.04 -22.37
N PRO A 109 3.27 31.34 -22.10
CA PRO A 109 2.82 31.88 -20.81
C PRO A 109 1.87 31.02 -19.96
N ALA A 110 1.35 29.87 -20.43
CA ALA A 110 0.11 29.31 -19.84
C ALA A 110 0.17 28.00 -19.04
N PRO A 111 1.26 27.21 -19.05
CA PRO A 111 1.76 26.60 -17.83
C PRO A 111 2.55 27.65 -17.05
N ILE A 112 3.63 28.20 -17.61
CA ILE A 112 4.56 29.03 -16.83
C ILE A 112 4.25 30.52 -17.03
N ALA A 113 3.63 31.14 -16.03
CA ALA A 113 3.30 32.57 -16.04
C ALA A 113 4.46 33.44 -15.51
N LYS A 114 5.22 32.90 -14.56
CA LYS A 114 6.38 33.54 -13.92
C LYS A 114 7.53 32.56 -13.80
N VAL A 115 8.75 33.03 -14.05
CA VAL A 115 10.00 32.30 -13.78
C VAL A 115 10.79 33.05 -12.72
N ILE A 116 11.28 32.32 -11.73
CA ILE A 116 12.24 32.81 -10.74
C ILE A 116 13.51 31.98 -10.86
N TRP A 117 14.57 32.57 -11.40
CA TRP A 117 15.90 31.94 -11.44
C TRP A 117 16.66 32.24 -10.15
N VAL A 118 17.22 31.19 -9.55
CA VAL A 118 18.03 31.22 -8.34
C VAL A 118 19.43 30.73 -8.70
N PRO A 119 20.40 31.64 -8.83
CA PRO A 119 21.77 31.30 -9.17
C PRO A 119 22.54 30.68 -7.99
N GLY A 120 23.48 29.79 -8.28
CA GLY A 120 24.30 29.07 -7.28
C GLY A 120 25.23 29.93 -6.40
N GLU A 121 25.41 31.21 -6.71
CA GLU A 121 26.23 32.14 -5.93
C GLU A 121 25.35 33.18 -5.20
N LYS A 122 25.74 33.59 -3.99
CA LYS A 122 24.96 34.57 -3.21
C LYS A 122 25.11 35.99 -3.77
N ILE A 123 24.01 36.60 -4.21
CA ILE A 123 24.03 37.81 -5.03
C ILE A 123 23.67 39.09 -4.26
N ALA A 124 24.44 40.15 -4.49
CA ALA A 124 24.11 41.50 -4.00
C ALA A 124 22.93 42.11 -4.80
N GLY A 125 22.01 42.82 -4.12
CA GLY A 125 20.75 43.27 -4.74
C GLY A 125 20.86 44.04 -6.06
N GLN A 126 21.91 44.83 -6.26
CA GLN A 126 22.17 45.54 -7.53
C GLN A 126 22.43 44.58 -8.71
N MET A 127 23.08 43.45 -8.45
CA MET A 127 23.40 42.44 -9.46
C MET A 127 22.17 41.57 -9.79
N ILE A 128 21.25 41.37 -8.83
CA ILE A 128 19.91 40.78 -9.09
C ILE A 128 19.12 41.62 -10.10
N GLU A 129 19.06 42.95 -9.90
CA GLU A 129 18.38 43.85 -10.84
C GLU A 129 19.05 43.85 -12.22
N GLN A 130 20.39 43.83 -12.26
CA GLN A 130 21.15 43.80 -13.51
C GLN A 130 20.84 42.53 -14.29
N TRP A 131 20.99 41.34 -13.69
CA TRP A 131 20.77 40.07 -14.38
C TRP A 131 19.30 39.87 -14.78
N SER A 132 18.35 40.36 -13.98
CA SER A 132 16.93 40.37 -14.38
C SER A 132 16.70 41.22 -15.63
N ARG A 133 17.33 42.40 -15.74
CA ARG A 133 17.27 43.24 -16.94
C ARG A 133 17.96 42.61 -18.14
N GLU A 134 19.11 41.96 -17.94
CA GLU A 134 19.88 41.31 -19.01
C GLU A 134 19.15 40.07 -19.57
N ALA A 135 18.66 39.20 -18.70
CA ALA A 135 17.83 38.04 -19.09
C ALA A 135 16.54 38.48 -19.81
N GLY A 136 15.85 39.49 -19.28
CA GLY A 136 14.67 40.07 -19.92
C GLY A 136 14.99 40.67 -21.30
N ALA A 137 16.10 41.41 -21.44
CA ALA A 137 16.53 41.98 -22.71
C ALA A 137 16.96 40.91 -23.73
N LEU A 138 17.54 39.79 -23.29
CA LEU A 138 17.92 38.68 -24.15
C LEU A 138 16.68 37.92 -24.65
N LEU A 139 15.72 37.62 -23.77
CA LEU A 139 14.45 36.99 -24.13
C LEU A 139 13.61 37.91 -25.04
N ASP A 140 13.55 39.22 -24.76
CA ASP A 140 12.82 40.20 -25.57
C ASP A 140 13.58 40.75 -26.79
N GLY A 141 14.85 40.38 -26.98
CA GLY A 141 15.73 40.93 -28.03
C GLY A 141 15.27 40.67 -29.47
N HIS A 142 14.36 39.72 -29.68
CA HIS A 142 13.74 39.44 -30.98
C HIS A 142 12.25 39.84 -31.07
N LEU A 143 11.68 40.43 -30.03
CA LEU A 143 10.22 40.68 -29.93
C LEU A 143 9.68 41.62 -31.01
N GLU A 144 10.49 42.58 -31.50
CA GLU A 144 10.09 43.46 -32.62
C GLU A 144 10.10 42.74 -33.98
N ALA A 145 11.06 41.82 -34.19
CA ALA A 145 11.22 41.10 -35.44
C ALA A 145 10.30 39.86 -35.54
N ALA A 146 9.97 39.26 -34.39
CA ALA A 146 9.06 38.12 -34.25
C ALA A 146 8.12 38.35 -33.04
N PRO A 147 7.02 39.12 -33.21
CA PRO A 147 6.10 39.43 -32.13
C PRO A 147 5.44 38.18 -31.53
N ARG A 148 5.61 38.00 -30.22
CA ARG A 148 4.99 36.90 -29.45
C ARG A 148 3.58 37.27 -29.00
N ARG A 149 2.64 36.31 -29.10
CA ARG A 149 1.27 36.47 -28.56
C ARG A 149 1.23 36.73 -27.05
N SER A 150 2.27 36.32 -26.32
CA SER A 150 2.37 36.49 -24.86
C SER A 150 2.99 37.81 -24.42
N GLY A 151 3.47 38.65 -25.35
CA GLY A 151 4.15 39.91 -25.04
C GLY A 151 5.55 39.74 -24.44
N SER A 152 6.01 40.79 -23.77
CA SER A 152 7.35 40.91 -23.16
C SER A 152 7.53 40.00 -21.93
N PHE A 153 8.75 39.52 -21.70
CA PHE A 153 9.14 38.74 -20.52
C PHE A 153 9.69 39.57 -19.36
N ARG A 154 9.94 40.87 -19.56
CA ARG A 154 10.53 41.80 -18.57
C ARG A 154 9.96 41.67 -17.15
N ASP A 155 8.64 41.58 -17.01
CA ASP A 155 7.97 41.53 -15.69
C ASP A 155 7.64 40.09 -15.23
N ARG A 156 8.03 39.08 -16.01
CA ARG A 156 7.69 37.66 -15.82
C ARG A 156 8.91 36.77 -15.56
N TYR A 157 10.12 37.24 -15.85
CA TYR A 157 11.37 36.59 -15.48
C TYR A 157 12.07 37.40 -14.39
N VAL A 158 12.36 36.77 -13.25
CA VAL A 158 12.95 37.43 -12.06
C VAL A 158 14.16 36.63 -11.60
N VAL A 159 15.26 37.30 -11.30
CA VAL A 159 16.38 36.69 -10.54
C VAL A 159 16.13 36.90 -9.05
N SER A 160 16.44 35.93 -8.20
CA SER A 160 16.30 36.04 -6.74
C SER A 160 17.39 35.25 -6.02
N ASP A 161 17.66 35.61 -4.76
CA ASP A 161 18.26 34.69 -3.80
C ASP A 161 17.19 33.82 -3.12
N LEU A 162 17.63 32.73 -2.50
CA LEU A 162 16.78 31.76 -1.78
C LEU A 162 16.05 32.42 -0.61
N GLU A 163 16.71 33.33 0.11
CA GLU A 163 16.14 34.00 1.28
C GLU A 163 14.96 34.93 0.96
N LYS A 164 14.85 35.43 -0.28
CA LYS A 164 13.71 36.27 -0.72
C LYS A 164 12.58 35.51 -1.41
N LEU A 165 12.74 34.22 -1.72
CA LEU A 165 11.75 33.49 -2.54
C LEU A 165 10.33 33.54 -1.96
N ASP A 166 10.17 33.32 -0.65
CA ASP A 166 8.87 33.42 0.04
C ASP A 166 8.18 34.79 -0.16
N THR A 167 8.91 35.86 -0.51
CA THR A 167 8.33 37.20 -0.81
C THR A 167 7.85 37.38 -2.25
N LEU A 168 8.25 36.48 -3.15
CA LEU A 168 7.94 36.51 -4.58
C LEU A 168 6.81 35.54 -4.97
N LEU A 169 6.32 34.74 -4.02
CA LEU A 169 5.31 33.71 -4.23
C LEU A 169 3.93 34.14 -3.73
N ASP A 170 2.91 33.52 -4.30
CA ASP A 170 1.52 33.61 -3.85
C ASP A 170 1.01 32.20 -3.54
N ASP A 171 0.35 32.03 -2.39
CA ASP A 171 -0.10 30.74 -1.86
C ASP A 171 -1.15 30.02 -2.75
N ARG A 172 -1.71 30.70 -3.77
CA ARG A 172 -2.74 30.15 -4.66
C ARG A 172 -2.18 29.68 -5.99
N THR A 173 -1.08 30.28 -6.45
CA THR A 173 -0.48 29.99 -7.75
C THR A 173 0.27 28.66 -7.66
N PRO A 174 -0.02 27.64 -8.49
CA PRO A 174 0.77 26.41 -8.57
C PRO A 174 2.27 26.67 -8.70
N ILE A 175 3.10 25.88 -8.04
CA ILE A 175 4.56 25.98 -8.11
C ILE A 175 5.15 24.73 -8.75
N ILE A 176 6.10 24.95 -9.65
CA ILE A 176 7.01 23.91 -10.17
C ILE A 176 8.42 24.32 -9.76
N ILE A 177 9.20 23.36 -9.28
CA ILE A 177 10.61 23.59 -8.94
C ILE A 177 11.47 22.69 -9.82
N THR A 178 12.47 23.29 -10.48
CA THR A 178 13.52 22.56 -11.18
C THR A 178 14.85 22.85 -10.50
N ILE A 179 15.64 21.80 -10.27
CA ILE A 179 16.95 21.88 -9.62
C ILE A 179 17.96 21.23 -10.57
N ASP A 180 18.78 22.04 -11.22
CA ASP A 180 20.02 21.52 -11.78
C ASP A 180 20.99 21.26 -10.63
N LEU A 181 21.57 20.06 -10.58
CA LEU A 181 22.53 19.70 -9.54
C LEU A 181 23.86 20.45 -9.70
N ASP A 182 24.15 21.04 -10.87
CA ASP A 182 25.31 21.91 -11.09
C ASP A 182 25.29 23.19 -10.23
N TYR A 183 24.10 23.60 -9.75
CA TYR A 183 23.90 24.67 -8.77
C TYR A 183 24.78 24.47 -7.52
N PHE A 184 25.01 23.22 -7.12
CA PHE A 184 25.86 22.85 -5.98
C PHE A 184 27.31 22.52 -6.38
N GLY A 185 27.64 22.49 -7.68
CA GLY A 185 28.93 22.04 -8.21
C GLY A 185 30.10 22.87 -7.69
N LYS A 186 29.96 24.19 -7.62
CA LYS A 186 30.98 25.11 -7.07
C LYS A 186 31.09 25.09 -5.53
N ILE A 187 30.16 24.45 -4.82
CA ILE A 187 30.15 24.42 -3.36
C ILE A 187 31.11 23.30 -2.89
N PRO A 188 31.98 23.54 -1.89
CA PRO A 188 32.87 22.50 -1.37
C PRO A 188 32.10 21.25 -0.95
N ALA A 189 32.63 20.06 -1.26
CA ALA A 189 31.92 18.79 -1.04
C ALA A 189 31.44 18.56 0.41
N ALA A 190 32.15 19.09 1.41
CA ALA A 190 31.75 19.04 2.82
C ALA A 190 30.54 19.93 3.17
N GLU A 191 30.20 20.90 2.33
CA GLU A 191 29.10 21.86 2.50
C GLU A 191 27.92 21.57 1.57
N GLN A 192 28.13 20.80 0.48
CA GLN A 192 27.12 20.45 -0.52
C GLN A 192 25.82 19.88 0.10
N GLU A 193 25.91 18.95 1.06
CA GLU A 193 24.71 18.42 1.73
C GLU A 193 23.93 19.51 2.48
N THR A 194 24.62 20.44 3.14
CA THR A 194 23.95 21.53 3.90
C THR A 194 23.27 22.51 2.96
N ALA A 195 23.92 22.86 1.85
CA ALA A 195 23.33 23.70 0.80
C ALA A 195 22.13 23.02 0.14
N PHE A 196 22.27 21.74 -0.24
CA PHE A 196 21.18 20.94 -0.80
C PHE A 196 19.98 20.87 0.15
N ARG A 197 20.22 20.58 1.43
CA ARG A 197 19.18 20.49 2.46
C ARG A 197 18.44 21.82 2.66
N HIS A 198 19.09 22.96 2.42
CA HIS A 198 18.45 24.28 2.48
C HIS A 198 17.46 24.47 1.33
N VAL A 199 17.87 24.18 0.09
CA VAL A 199 17.00 24.21 -1.11
C VAL A 199 15.85 23.21 -0.97
N TRP A 200 16.15 21.98 -0.55
CA TRP A 200 15.16 20.92 -0.32
C TRP A 200 14.08 21.33 0.69
N ASN A 201 14.49 21.82 1.86
CA ASN A 201 13.56 22.27 2.91
C ASN A 201 12.67 23.44 2.43
N PHE A 202 13.19 24.33 1.57
CA PHE A 202 12.38 25.35 0.92
C PHE A 202 11.36 24.73 -0.04
N ALA A 203 11.78 23.79 -0.88
CA ALA A 203 10.94 23.16 -1.90
C ALA A 203 9.76 22.39 -1.28
N VAL A 204 10.02 21.45 -0.35
CA VAL A 204 8.97 20.58 0.20
C VAL A 204 7.97 21.30 1.12
N LYS A 205 8.35 22.47 1.63
CA LYS A 205 7.49 23.38 2.41
C LYS A 205 6.37 23.99 1.55
N GLN A 206 6.57 24.16 0.24
CA GLN A 206 5.59 24.78 -0.65
C GLN A 206 4.34 23.89 -0.80
N ARG A 207 3.18 24.38 -0.37
CA ARG A 207 1.91 23.61 -0.39
C ARG A 207 1.42 23.38 -1.82
N ASN A 208 1.39 24.45 -2.60
CA ASN A 208 1.10 24.55 -4.03
C ASN A 208 2.14 23.90 -4.96
N LEU A 209 3.16 23.22 -4.45
CA LEU A 209 4.11 22.45 -5.28
C LEU A 209 3.38 21.32 -6.04
N ARG A 210 3.43 21.37 -7.38
CA ARG A 210 2.82 20.38 -8.28
C ARG A 210 3.84 19.40 -8.88
N ALA A 211 5.09 19.80 -9.04
CA ALA A 211 6.18 18.94 -9.52
C ALA A 211 7.54 19.43 -9.05
N LEU A 212 8.48 18.49 -8.89
CA LEU A 212 9.89 18.76 -8.63
C LEU A 212 10.74 17.98 -9.65
N THR A 213 11.75 18.60 -10.26
CA THR A 213 12.69 17.88 -11.12
C THR A 213 14.13 18.08 -10.70
N PHE A 214 14.96 17.07 -10.90
CA PHE A 214 16.42 17.13 -10.79
C PHE A 214 17.07 16.83 -12.13
N ALA A 215 18.06 17.64 -12.53
CA ALA A 215 18.96 17.35 -13.63
C ALA A 215 20.37 17.08 -13.08
N ILE A 216 21.02 16.00 -13.50
CA ILE A 216 22.40 15.70 -13.08
C ILE A 216 23.39 16.65 -13.79
N SER A 217 23.09 16.97 -15.04
CA SER A 217 23.86 17.82 -15.96
C SER A 217 25.33 17.44 -16.01
N SER A 218 25.59 16.16 -16.31
CA SER A 218 26.95 15.59 -16.42
C SER A 218 27.97 16.42 -17.22
N PRO A 219 27.63 17.15 -18.30
CA PRO A 219 28.59 18.04 -18.98
C PRO A 219 29.15 19.18 -18.12
N TYR A 220 28.40 19.61 -17.10
CA TYR A 220 28.71 20.72 -16.19
C TYR A 220 29.27 20.27 -14.83
N GLN A 221 29.16 18.98 -14.49
CA GLN A 221 29.77 18.41 -13.29
C GLN A 221 31.30 18.31 -13.43
N ASP A 222 32.03 18.53 -12.32
CA ASP A 222 33.49 18.45 -12.28
C ASP A 222 34.02 17.05 -12.63
N ASN A 223 33.29 16.00 -12.21
CA ASN A 223 33.59 14.58 -12.40
C ASN A 223 32.41 13.72 -11.93
N ASN A 224 32.40 12.43 -12.32
CA ASN A 224 31.37 11.48 -11.92
C ASN A 224 31.16 11.43 -10.40
N ALA A 225 32.23 11.41 -9.59
CA ALA A 225 32.08 11.35 -8.14
C ALA A 225 31.37 12.59 -7.53
N ALA A 226 31.38 13.74 -8.20
CA ALA A 226 30.55 14.88 -7.81
C ALA A 226 29.08 14.67 -8.21
N ALA A 227 28.84 14.20 -9.44
CA ALA A 227 27.50 13.84 -9.94
C ALA A 227 26.83 12.77 -9.05
N ASP A 228 27.56 11.71 -8.70
CA ASP A 228 27.10 10.59 -7.87
C ASP A 228 26.66 11.07 -6.48
N ARG A 229 27.45 11.91 -5.80
CA ARG A 229 27.08 12.47 -4.48
C ARG A 229 25.83 13.33 -4.54
N LEU A 230 25.70 14.17 -5.57
CA LEU A 230 24.55 15.06 -5.72
C LEU A 230 23.28 14.29 -6.11
N LEU A 231 23.41 13.27 -6.96
CA LEU A 231 22.34 12.33 -7.29
C LEU A 231 21.92 11.51 -6.06
N GLU A 232 22.87 11.07 -5.23
CA GLU A 232 22.57 10.36 -3.97
C GLU A 232 21.78 11.26 -3.01
N LEU A 233 22.15 12.55 -2.88
CA LEU A 233 21.39 13.53 -2.10
C LEU A 233 19.97 13.73 -2.66
N ALA A 234 19.83 13.89 -3.99
CA ALA A 234 18.53 14.03 -4.64
C ALA A 234 17.63 12.80 -4.44
N LEU A 235 18.16 11.58 -4.61
CA LEU A 235 17.42 10.34 -4.41
C LEU A 235 17.07 10.11 -2.93
N ARG A 236 18.01 10.31 -2.00
CA ARG A 236 17.74 10.20 -0.54
C ARG A 236 16.63 11.16 -0.11
N ALA A 237 16.64 12.39 -0.63
CA ALA A 237 15.62 13.39 -0.36
C ALA A 237 14.28 13.03 -0.98
N ALA A 238 14.24 12.66 -2.27
CA ALA A 238 13.02 12.18 -2.93
C ALA A 238 12.38 11.00 -2.19
N LEU A 239 13.20 10.06 -1.73
CA LEU A 239 12.79 8.88 -0.96
C LEU A 239 12.33 9.21 0.47
N SER A 240 12.77 10.32 1.08
CA SER A 240 12.30 10.71 2.43
C SER A 240 10.83 11.13 2.46
N LEU A 241 10.26 11.53 1.30
CA LEU A 241 8.83 11.78 1.13
C LEU A 241 8.10 10.48 0.77
N PRO A 242 7.31 9.87 1.66
CA PRO A 242 6.59 8.63 1.36
C PRO A 242 5.52 8.84 0.27
N THR A 243 4.90 10.01 0.19
CA THR A 243 3.89 10.32 -0.83
C THR A 243 4.48 10.80 -2.16
N ALA A 244 5.82 10.77 -2.34
CA ALA A 244 6.42 11.08 -3.62
C ALA A 244 6.36 9.89 -4.59
N ARG A 245 6.00 10.16 -5.85
CA ARG A 245 6.19 9.26 -6.98
C ARG A 245 7.50 9.64 -7.66
N ILE A 246 8.49 8.76 -7.60
CA ILE A 246 9.84 9.03 -8.10
C ILE A 246 10.02 8.34 -9.45
N GLU A 247 10.29 9.13 -10.48
CA GLU A 247 10.61 8.68 -11.83
C GLU A 247 12.07 9.05 -12.11
N PHE A 248 12.89 8.05 -12.42
CA PHE A 248 14.32 8.20 -12.66
C PHE A 248 14.66 7.59 -14.02
N GLU A 249 15.24 8.37 -14.91
CA GLU A 249 15.52 7.96 -16.28
C GLU A 249 17.04 7.96 -16.55
N PRO A 250 17.79 6.98 -16.01
CA PRO A 250 19.25 6.94 -16.10
C PRO A 250 19.79 6.64 -17.51
N PHE A 251 18.93 6.20 -18.44
CA PHE A 251 19.33 5.83 -19.80
C PHE A 251 18.90 6.86 -20.85
N LEU A 252 18.08 7.84 -20.47
CA LEU A 252 17.78 8.99 -21.31
C LEU A 252 18.94 9.98 -21.26
N SER A 253 19.69 10.02 -22.35
CA SER A 253 20.66 11.08 -22.63
C SER A 253 20.31 11.76 -23.95
N VAL A 254 20.44 13.08 -24.00
CA VAL A 254 20.16 13.84 -25.22
C VAL A 254 21.41 13.84 -26.10
N ALA A 255 21.52 12.87 -27.00
CA ALA A 255 22.61 12.79 -27.98
C ALA A 255 22.74 14.03 -28.90
N ASN A 256 21.75 14.93 -28.87
CA ASN A 256 21.72 16.21 -29.55
C ASN A 256 21.87 17.41 -28.59
N ASP A 257 22.49 17.26 -27.41
CA ASP A 257 22.80 18.40 -26.54
C ASP A 257 23.73 19.40 -27.25
N ARG A 258 23.30 20.65 -27.25
CA ARG A 258 23.95 21.83 -27.85
C ARG A 258 24.08 22.95 -26.82
N SER A 259 24.12 22.62 -25.54
CA SER A 259 24.57 23.49 -24.46
C SER A 259 25.89 24.19 -24.80
N ALA A 260 26.19 25.32 -24.15
CA ALA A 260 27.45 26.02 -24.35
C ALA A 260 28.63 25.07 -24.07
N ARG A 261 28.52 24.29 -23.00
CA ARG A 261 29.52 23.30 -22.58
C ARG A 261 29.65 22.11 -23.54
N ALA A 262 28.55 21.58 -24.08
CA ALA A 262 28.60 20.56 -25.13
C ALA A 262 29.36 21.08 -26.37
N LYS A 263 29.09 22.32 -26.80
CA LYS A 263 29.79 22.95 -27.93
C LYS A 263 31.28 23.16 -27.65
N GLU A 264 31.66 23.60 -26.45
CA GLU A 264 33.07 23.70 -26.04
C GLU A 264 33.79 22.36 -26.11
N LEU A 265 33.18 21.30 -25.54
CA LEU A 265 33.75 19.96 -25.52
C LEU A 265 33.90 19.38 -26.93
N GLN A 266 32.86 19.53 -27.77
CA GLN A 266 32.90 19.14 -29.18
C GLN A 266 33.98 19.90 -29.96
N ALA A 267 34.11 21.22 -29.76
CA ALA A 267 35.15 22.04 -30.39
C ALA A 267 36.57 21.64 -29.94
N ALA A 268 36.72 21.16 -28.70
CA ALA A 268 37.94 20.58 -28.16
C ALA A 268 38.18 19.11 -28.55
N GLY A 269 37.31 18.50 -29.38
CA GLY A 269 37.41 17.10 -29.80
C GLY A 269 37.16 16.08 -28.69
N ARG A 270 36.52 16.50 -27.58
CA ARG A 270 36.18 15.64 -26.44
C ARG A 270 34.75 15.08 -26.59
N PRO A 271 34.48 13.84 -26.16
CA PRO A 271 33.11 13.34 -26.08
C PRO A 271 32.30 14.15 -25.07
N LEU A 272 30.99 14.24 -25.27
CA LEU A 272 30.09 14.71 -24.21
C LEU A 272 30.08 13.67 -23.08
N PRO A 273 30.21 14.10 -21.81
CA PRO A 273 29.82 13.28 -20.67
C PRO A 273 28.33 12.96 -20.76
N ALA A 274 28.00 11.71 -20.50
CA ALA A 274 26.66 11.24 -20.18
C ALA A 274 26.77 10.44 -18.88
N TYR A 275 25.76 10.56 -18.01
CA TYR A 275 25.76 9.82 -16.76
C TYR A 275 25.65 8.31 -17.03
N ASP A 276 26.55 7.52 -16.45
CA ASP A 276 26.51 6.06 -16.53
C ASP A 276 26.28 5.47 -15.13
N ILE A 277 25.00 5.24 -14.83
CA ILE A 277 24.56 4.63 -13.58
C ILE A 277 25.19 3.23 -13.35
N SER A 278 25.66 2.54 -14.39
CA SER A 278 26.18 1.16 -14.24
C SER A 278 27.54 1.07 -13.54
N ILE A 279 28.23 2.21 -13.39
CA ILE A 279 29.51 2.35 -12.69
C ILE A 279 29.39 3.23 -11.42
N ALA A 280 28.18 3.42 -10.92
CA ALA A 280 27.90 4.19 -9.71
C ALA A 280 28.54 3.59 -8.44
N PRO A 281 28.71 4.38 -7.36
CA PRO A 281 29.23 3.87 -6.10
C PRO A 281 28.27 2.89 -5.41
N GLU A 282 28.83 2.02 -4.57
CA GLU A 282 28.10 0.98 -3.84
C GLU A 282 26.97 1.54 -2.94
N GLU A 283 27.15 2.74 -2.38
CA GLU A 283 26.13 3.45 -1.62
C GLU A 283 24.87 3.70 -2.45
N LEU A 284 25.05 4.10 -3.72
CA LEU A 284 23.95 4.38 -4.64
C LEU A 284 23.30 3.09 -5.15
N HIS A 285 24.10 2.06 -5.48
CA HIS A 285 23.58 0.71 -5.78
C HIS A 285 22.72 0.16 -4.63
N ALA A 286 23.23 0.24 -3.39
CA ALA A 286 22.53 -0.25 -2.20
C ALA A 286 21.20 0.47 -1.98
N ARG A 287 21.20 1.81 -2.09
CA ARG A 287 19.99 2.63 -1.94
C ARG A 287 18.95 2.33 -3.01
N ILE A 288 19.36 2.20 -4.28
CA ILE A 288 18.47 1.88 -5.39
C ILE A 288 17.88 0.47 -5.25
N LEU A 289 18.69 -0.54 -4.89
CA LEU A 289 18.21 -1.91 -4.69
C LEU A 289 17.19 -2.00 -3.55
N ALA A 290 17.45 -1.35 -2.42
CA ALA A 290 16.57 -1.35 -1.25
C ALA A 290 15.23 -0.66 -1.49
N GLU A 291 15.19 0.34 -2.37
CA GLU A 291 14.02 1.18 -2.64
C GLU A 291 13.47 0.97 -4.07
N ARG A 292 13.85 -0.11 -4.76
CA ARG A 292 13.50 -0.36 -6.18
C ARG A 292 12.00 -0.38 -6.47
N GLY A 293 11.16 -0.67 -5.48
CA GLY A 293 9.70 -0.61 -5.60
C GLY A 293 9.13 0.82 -5.63
N ARG A 294 9.92 1.83 -5.23
CA ARG A 294 9.54 3.25 -5.22
C ARG A 294 10.15 4.07 -6.35
N ILE A 295 11.11 3.50 -7.09
CA ILE A 295 11.81 4.14 -8.21
C ILE A 295 11.24 3.58 -9.52
N ILE A 296 10.60 4.45 -10.30
CA ILE A 296 10.00 4.11 -11.58
C ILE A 296 10.99 4.45 -12.70
N VAL A 297 11.23 3.49 -13.60
CA VAL A 297 12.00 3.69 -14.84
C VAL A 297 11.14 3.25 -16.01
N GLN A 298 10.85 4.15 -16.95
CA GLN A 298 10.04 3.89 -18.14
C GLN A 298 10.91 3.47 -19.32
N HIS A 299 12.04 4.15 -19.57
CA HIS A 299 12.84 3.92 -20.78
C HIS A 299 13.87 2.82 -20.56
N ASP A 300 13.95 1.90 -21.52
CA ASP A 300 14.82 0.70 -21.47
C ASP A 300 14.70 -0.07 -20.14
N ARG A 301 13.45 -0.30 -19.71
CA ARG A 301 13.11 -1.05 -18.49
C ARG A 301 13.77 -2.43 -18.45
N THR A 302 13.99 -3.09 -19.60
CA THR A 302 14.72 -4.36 -19.66
C THR A 302 16.20 -4.20 -19.28
N ARG A 303 16.89 -3.14 -19.73
CA ARG A 303 18.24 -2.82 -19.24
C ARG A 303 18.24 -2.48 -17.75
N TRP A 304 17.22 -1.77 -17.26
CA TRP A 304 17.08 -1.47 -15.83
C TRP A 304 16.97 -2.74 -14.99
N GLU A 305 16.04 -3.64 -15.35
CA GLU A 305 15.81 -4.90 -14.64
C GLU A 305 17.06 -5.81 -14.70
N ASN A 306 17.75 -5.88 -15.84
CA ASN A 306 19.02 -6.61 -15.96
C ASN A 306 20.13 -6.01 -15.09
N LEU A 307 20.21 -4.67 -14.98
CA LEU A 307 21.20 -3.98 -14.16
C LEU A 307 20.94 -4.21 -12.66
N LEU A 308 19.69 -4.10 -12.22
CA LEU A 308 19.28 -4.45 -10.85
C LEU A 308 19.61 -5.91 -10.52
N VAL A 309 19.31 -6.85 -11.42
CA VAL A 309 19.65 -8.28 -11.23
C VAL A 309 21.17 -8.50 -11.19
N SER A 310 21.95 -7.76 -11.98
CA SER A 310 23.42 -7.81 -11.91
C SER A 310 23.91 -7.41 -10.52
N TRP A 311 23.56 -6.22 -10.05
CA TRP A 311 23.98 -5.73 -8.73
C TRP A 311 23.46 -6.61 -7.58
N GLU A 312 22.22 -7.11 -7.69
CA GLU A 312 21.60 -7.99 -6.68
C GLU A 312 22.30 -9.36 -6.59
N ASN A 313 23.05 -9.77 -7.62
CA ASN A 313 23.85 -11.00 -7.65
C ASN A 313 25.32 -10.82 -7.24
N GLU A 314 25.80 -9.58 -7.07
CA GLU A 314 27.21 -9.30 -6.71
C GLU A 314 27.55 -9.58 -5.24
N ALA A 315 26.56 -9.63 -4.35
CA ALA A 315 26.70 -9.98 -2.94
C ALA A 315 25.36 -10.45 -2.37
N ALA A 316 25.36 -11.05 -1.18
CA ALA A 316 24.15 -11.55 -0.54
C ALA A 316 23.05 -10.49 -0.39
N ARG A 317 21.79 -10.89 -0.59
CA ARG A 317 20.61 -10.06 -0.38
C ARG A 317 20.39 -9.87 1.12
N LEU A 318 19.85 -8.71 1.51
CA LEU A 318 19.52 -8.40 2.90
C LEU A 318 18.03 -8.12 3.06
N HIS A 319 17.43 -8.73 4.08
CA HIS A 319 16.10 -8.39 4.56
C HIS A 319 16.04 -8.46 6.09
N LEU A 320 14.96 -7.93 6.66
CA LEU A 320 14.73 -7.92 8.10
C LEU A 320 13.57 -8.86 8.45
N GLU A 321 13.71 -9.57 9.56
CA GLU A 321 12.65 -10.37 10.17
C GLU A 321 12.50 -10.02 11.65
N VAL A 322 11.33 -10.26 12.25
CA VAL A 322 11.15 -10.16 13.72
C VAL A 322 11.02 -11.57 14.29
N LYS A 323 11.93 -11.95 15.20
CA LYS A 323 11.99 -13.30 15.74
C LYS A 323 10.68 -13.70 16.43
N GLY A 324 10.20 -14.90 16.12
CA GLY A 324 8.97 -15.45 16.69
C GLY A 324 7.67 -14.82 16.17
N ALA A 325 7.74 -13.84 15.27
CA ALA A 325 6.58 -13.21 14.65
C ALA A 325 6.51 -13.51 13.14
N GLN A 326 5.47 -13.02 12.50
CA GLN A 326 5.28 -13.02 11.04
C GLN A 326 4.63 -11.69 10.61
N PRO A 327 4.89 -11.20 9.39
CA PRO A 327 4.21 -10.02 8.87
C PRO A 327 2.78 -10.35 8.46
N SER A 328 1.88 -9.41 8.73
CA SER A 328 0.49 -9.43 8.32
C SER A 328 0.30 -9.23 6.80
N THR A 329 -0.94 -9.35 6.31
CA THR A 329 -1.34 -9.06 4.91
C THR A 329 -0.87 -7.69 4.42
N ASP A 330 -0.82 -6.68 5.29
CA ASP A 330 -0.37 -5.32 4.97
C ASP A 330 1.17 -5.15 5.02
N GLY A 331 1.92 -6.23 5.26
CA GLY A 331 3.39 -6.22 5.36
C GLY A 331 3.93 -5.75 6.73
N VAL A 332 3.04 -5.48 7.68
CA VAL A 332 3.40 -4.94 9.01
C VAL A 332 3.65 -6.09 9.99
N TRP A 333 4.75 -6.00 10.73
CA TRP A 333 5.06 -6.89 11.84
C TRP A 333 4.42 -6.35 13.12
N ARG A 334 3.58 -7.15 13.77
CA ARG A 334 2.84 -6.74 14.97
C ARG A 334 3.27 -7.55 16.17
N VAL A 335 3.63 -6.85 17.26
CA VAL A 335 4.16 -7.45 18.48
C VAL A 335 3.46 -6.85 19.71
N PRO A 336 3.01 -7.63 20.69
CA PRO A 336 2.49 -7.10 21.95
C PRO A 336 3.52 -6.21 22.66
N ALA A 337 3.10 -5.08 23.21
CA ALA A 337 4.02 -4.12 23.84
C ALA A 337 4.81 -4.70 25.03
N GLY A 338 4.25 -5.69 25.75
CA GLY A 338 4.95 -6.39 26.84
C GLY A 338 5.96 -7.45 26.38
N GLU A 339 5.95 -7.84 25.11
CA GLU A 339 6.78 -8.94 24.60
C GLU A 339 8.20 -8.48 24.27
N GLN A 340 9.18 -9.34 24.54
CA GLN A 340 10.58 -9.13 24.18
C GLN A 340 10.90 -9.95 22.92
N THR A 341 11.44 -9.29 21.90
CA THR A 341 11.87 -9.90 20.64
C THR A 341 13.09 -9.18 20.09
N GLU A 342 13.66 -9.71 19.01
CA GLU A 342 14.79 -9.15 18.27
C GLU A 342 14.40 -9.00 16.81
N ILE A 343 14.87 -7.93 16.17
CA ILE A 343 14.83 -7.76 14.72
C ILE A 343 16.13 -8.33 14.18
N GLU A 344 16.04 -9.36 13.35
CA GLU A 344 17.19 -10.05 12.77
C GLU A 344 17.45 -9.55 11.35
N LEU A 345 18.71 -9.21 11.07
CA LEU A 345 19.23 -8.96 9.73
C LEU A 345 19.63 -10.29 9.10
N ILE A 346 18.81 -10.76 8.16
CA ILE A 346 19.04 -12.00 7.42
C ILE A 346 19.81 -11.67 6.14
N ALA A 347 20.92 -12.38 5.92
CA ALA A 347 21.63 -12.39 4.64
C ALA A 347 21.25 -13.65 3.85
N GLN A 348 20.95 -13.52 2.56
CA GLN A 348 20.65 -14.64 1.67
C GLN A 348 21.69 -14.76 0.54
N PRO A 349 22.40 -15.90 0.40
CA PRO A 349 22.27 -17.13 1.20
C PRO A 349 22.83 -16.98 2.62
N TRP A 350 22.27 -17.74 3.58
CA TRP A 350 22.53 -17.66 5.04
C TRP A 350 23.99 -17.90 5.48
N MET A 351 24.87 -18.26 4.56
CA MET A 351 26.30 -18.45 4.83
C MET A 351 27.10 -17.14 4.79
N ALA A 352 26.56 -16.09 4.15
CA ALA A 352 27.16 -14.77 4.13
C ALA A 352 27.12 -14.12 5.52
N LYS A 353 28.21 -13.44 5.91
CA LYS A 353 28.32 -12.76 7.20
C LYS A 353 28.64 -11.28 6.98
N PRO A 354 27.81 -10.36 7.51
CA PRO A 354 28.12 -8.94 7.52
C PRO A 354 29.44 -8.62 8.24
N GLU A 355 30.27 -7.80 7.61
CA GLU A 355 31.53 -7.27 8.15
C GLU A 355 31.29 -6.05 9.06
N LYS A 356 30.32 -5.21 8.68
CA LYS A 356 29.88 -4.01 9.40
C LYS A 356 28.36 -3.89 9.25
N ILE A 357 27.66 -3.51 10.32
CA ILE A 357 26.20 -3.28 10.31
C ILE A 357 25.90 -1.90 10.89
N GLU A 358 24.98 -1.18 10.25
CA GLU A 358 24.42 0.09 10.69
C GLU A 358 22.90 -0.02 10.69
N TRP A 359 22.25 0.25 11.83
CA TRP A 359 20.80 0.26 11.95
C TRP A 359 20.28 1.69 11.90
N PHE A 360 19.12 1.91 11.28
CA PHE A 360 18.48 3.23 11.24
C PHE A 360 16.99 3.14 11.56
N ALA A 361 16.53 4.05 12.41
CA ALA A 361 15.11 4.31 12.66
C ALA A 361 14.62 5.39 11.69
N LEU A 362 13.56 5.07 10.93
CA LEU A 362 12.82 6.06 10.14
C LEU A 362 11.71 6.65 11.01
N THR A 363 11.84 7.93 11.37
CA THR A 363 10.95 8.63 12.30
C THR A 363 10.28 9.84 11.65
N PRO A 364 9.05 10.23 12.01
CA PRO A 364 8.38 11.37 11.38
C PRO A 364 9.14 12.67 11.65
N LYS A 365 9.48 13.42 10.59
CA LYS A 365 10.17 14.72 10.68
C LYS A 365 9.30 15.82 11.28
N TYR A 366 7.99 15.75 11.02
CA TYR A 366 6.98 16.70 11.49
C TYR A 366 5.98 15.99 12.39
N SER A 367 5.56 16.62 13.49
CA SER A 367 4.53 16.07 14.39
C SER A 367 3.11 16.25 13.85
N ASN A 368 2.93 17.11 12.84
CA ASN A 368 1.68 17.30 12.12
C ASN A 368 1.92 17.68 10.64
N CYS A 369 1.00 17.26 9.77
CA CYS A 369 0.91 17.71 8.38
C CYS A 369 -0.55 18.03 8.01
N ASN A 370 -0.73 18.85 6.98
CA ASN A 370 -1.99 19.05 6.28
C ASN A 370 -1.83 18.53 4.84
N VAL A 371 -2.38 17.34 4.59
CA VAL A 371 -2.39 16.66 3.27
C VAL A 371 -3.76 16.85 2.60
N THR A 372 -4.25 18.08 2.61
CA THR A 372 -5.45 18.50 1.86
C THR A 372 -5.16 19.77 1.10
N GLU A 373 -5.89 20.03 0.02
CA GLU A 373 -5.84 21.31 -0.69
C GLU A 373 -6.47 22.49 0.11
N LEU A 374 -6.93 22.26 1.36
CA LEU A 374 -7.53 23.31 2.18
C LEU A 374 -6.49 24.29 2.73
N ARG A 375 -6.74 25.59 2.52
CA ARG A 375 -5.84 26.69 2.88
C ARG A 375 -5.80 26.96 4.38
N ALA A 376 -4.77 27.71 4.78
CA ALA A 376 -4.46 28.12 6.14
C ALA A 376 -5.61 28.83 6.90
N GLU A 377 -6.53 29.50 6.19
CA GLU A 377 -7.71 30.17 6.75
C GLU A 377 -8.89 29.20 6.93
N GLN A 378 -8.90 28.10 6.18
CA GLN A 378 -9.92 27.06 6.20
C GLN A 378 -9.57 25.95 7.21
N VAL A 379 -8.28 25.76 7.53
CA VAL A 379 -7.79 24.75 8.46
C VAL A 379 -7.26 25.37 9.75
N GLY A 380 -8.04 25.27 10.84
CA GLY A 380 -7.76 25.99 12.08
C GLY A 380 -6.46 25.60 12.79
N PHE A 381 -6.44 24.46 13.48
CA PHE A 381 -5.31 24.06 14.34
C PHE A 381 -4.13 23.42 13.58
N VAL A 382 -4.27 23.17 12.27
CA VAL A 382 -3.17 22.76 11.36
C VAL A 382 -2.73 23.88 10.41
N LYS A 383 -3.06 25.14 10.72
CA LYS A 383 -2.68 26.31 9.91
C LYS A 383 -1.22 26.27 9.45
N ASN A 384 -0.31 25.99 10.39
CA ASN A 384 1.14 25.98 10.18
C ASN A 384 1.73 24.56 9.97
N ALA A 385 0.90 23.55 9.75
CA ALA A 385 1.37 22.18 9.56
C ALA A 385 2.15 22.00 8.25
N ALA A 386 3.07 21.04 8.21
CA ALA A 386 3.82 20.71 7.01
C ALA A 386 2.87 20.29 5.86
N ALA A 387 3.24 20.58 4.62
CA ALA A 387 2.41 20.23 3.46
C ALA A 387 2.33 18.71 3.21
N ARG A 388 3.38 17.98 3.58
CA ARG A 388 3.58 16.56 3.26
C ARG A 388 4.32 15.88 4.42
N PRO A 389 4.05 14.59 4.71
CA PRO A 389 4.88 13.81 5.63
C PRO A 389 6.29 13.63 5.04
N GLU A 390 7.28 13.51 5.92
CA GLU A 390 8.68 13.28 5.58
C GLU A 390 9.34 12.46 6.70
N TRP A 391 10.24 11.55 6.34
CA TRP A 391 10.97 10.70 7.29
C TRP A 391 12.38 11.23 7.57
N ASN A 392 12.77 11.27 8.84
CA ASN A 392 14.16 11.38 9.28
C ASN A 392 14.76 9.97 9.38
N GLU A 393 15.92 9.74 8.75
CA GLU A 393 16.75 8.54 8.94
C GLU A 393 17.72 8.78 10.12
N ILE A 394 17.44 8.17 11.28
CA ILE A 394 18.22 8.35 12.52
C ILE A 394 19.06 7.09 12.76
N PRO A 395 20.40 7.18 12.82
CA PRO A 395 21.25 6.03 13.12
C PRO A 395 21.04 5.56 14.56
N ILE A 396 20.89 4.26 14.74
CA ILE A 396 20.82 3.57 16.03
C ILE A 396 22.24 3.12 16.39
N ALA A 397 22.69 3.43 17.61
CA ALA A 397 24.01 3.04 18.11
C ALA A 397 24.06 1.55 18.48
N TYR A 398 23.98 0.69 17.47
CA TYR A 398 23.97 -0.76 17.57
C TYR A 398 24.53 -1.40 16.28
N HIS A 399 25.26 -2.50 16.40
CA HIS A 399 26.08 -3.05 15.30
C HIS A 399 26.03 -4.58 15.14
N ASP A 400 25.24 -5.30 15.95
CA ASP A 400 25.05 -6.74 15.76
C ASP A 400 23.88 -7.00 14.78
N ALA A 401 23.86 -8.19 14.18
CA ALA A 401 22.79 -8.62 13.26
C ALA A 401 21.44 -8.85 13.94
N ASN A 402 21.41 -8.96 15.27
CA ASN A 402 20.19 -9.15 16.06
C ASN A 402 19.97 -7.91 16.92
N LEU A 403 19.05 -7.03 16.52
CA LEU A 403 18.70 -5.79 17.21
C LEU A 403 17.60 -6.06 18.26
N PRO A 404 17.89 -6.07 19.57
CA PRO A 404 16.88 -6.34 20.59
C PRO A 404 15.91 -5.17 20.73
N ILE A 405 14.63 -5.45 20.98
CA ILE A 405 13.59 -4.41 21.13
C ILE A 405 13.96 -3.33 22.16
N ALA A 406 14.66 -3.70 23.24
CA ALA A 406 15.14 -2.80 24.28
C ALA A 406 16.12 -1.72 23.79
N LYS A 407 16.75 -1.87 22.61
CA LYS A 407 17.63 -0.86 21.99
C LYS A 407 16.89 0.21 21.19
N ILE A 408 15.61 -0.02 20.90
CA ILE A 408 14.73 0.88 20.13
C ILE A 408 13.45 1.26 20.90
N ASP A 409 13.30 0.79 22.14
CA ASP A 409 12.16 1.08 23.02
C ASP A 409 11.92 2.60 23.19
N ASN A 410 12.98 3.40 23.15
CA ASN A 410 12.95 4.86 23.24
C ASN A 410 12.27 5.59 22.07
N TYR A 411 11.99 4.90 20.96
CA TYR A 411 11.26 5.42 19.80
C TYR A 411 9.74 5.17 19.89
N PHE A 412 9.29 4.31 20.80
CA PHE A 412 7.87 4.05 21.08
C PHE A 412 7.32 4.99 22.17
N ASP A 413 6.01 4.97 22.42
CA ASP A 413 5.42 5.69 23.55
C ASP A 413 6.00 5.19 24.88
N ARG A 414 6.50 6.12 25.70
CA ARG A 414 7.23 5.78 26.94
C ARG A 414 6.34 5.35 28.11
N ARG A 415 5.01 5.41 27.98
CA ARG A 415 4.07 5.00 29.04
C ARG A 415 3.55 3.58 28.82
N GLN A 416 3.32 3.21 27.56
CA GLN A 416 2.74 1.94 27.17
C GLN A 416 3.68 1.06 26.32
N HIS A 417 4.87 1.55 25.96
CA HIS A 417 5.87 0.86 25.13
C HIS A 417 5.30 0.39 23.77
N CYS A 418 4.37 1.19 23.22
CA CYS A 418 3.57 0.89 22.03
C CYS A 418 3.73 1.96 20.93
N GLY A 419 3.26 1.66 19.72
CA GLY A 419 3.32 2.55 18.56
C GLY A 419 3.97 1.94 17.33
N SER A 420 4.16 2.74 16.30
CA SER A 420 4.79 2.37 15.02
C SER A 420 6.24 2.84 14.94
N LEU A 421 7.10 1.98 14.40
CA LEU A 421 8.48 2.31 14.03
C LEU A 421 8.84 1.64 12.70
N ARG A 422 9.43 2.40 11.78
CA ARG A 422 10.07 1.85 10.58
C ARG A 422 11.57 1.70 10.83
N LEU A 423 12.13 0.55 10.46
CA LEU A 423 13.54 0.20 10.65
C LEU A 423 14.17 -0.19 9.32
N ARG A 424 15.43 0.17 9.12
CA ARG A 424 16.26 -0.40 8.05
C ARG A 424 17.65 -0.75 8.58
N ALA A 425 18.34 -1.65 7.91
CA ALA A 425 19.76 -1.88 8.12
C ALA A 425 20.54 -1.59 6.84
N ARG A 426 21.78 -1.12 7.01
CA ARG A 426 22.86 -1.20 6.02
C ARG A 426 23.90 -2.17 6.53
N ALA A 427 24.48 -2.96 5.65
CA ALA A 427 25.67 -3.73 5.98
C ALA A 427 26.68 -3.80 4.83
N VAL A 428 27.93 -4.12 5.19
CA VAL A 428 28.99 -4.48 4.24
C VAL A 428 29.11 -6.01 4.23
N ILE A 429 29.05 -6.62 3.04
CA ILE A 429 29.21 -8.06 2.81
C ILE A 429 30.10 -8.24 1.59
N ASP A 430 31.18 -9.02 1.72
CA ASP A 430 32.14 -9.28 0.63
C ASP A 430 32.69 -7.97 0.01
N GLY A 431 32.92 -6.95 0.85
CA GLY A 431 33.32 -5.60 0.44
C GLY A 431 32.25 -4.77 -0.29
N LYS A 432 31.02 -5.27 -0.46
CA LYS A 432 29.89 -4.61 -1.12
C LYS A 432 28.92 -4.02 -0.09
N ILE A 433 28.31 -2.86 -0.38
CA ILE A 433 27.32 -2.23 0.51
C ILE A 433 25.93 -2.74 0.14
N ARG A 434 25.14 -3.15 1.12
CA ARG A 434 23.74 -3.56 0.94
C ARG A 434 22.86 -2.87 1.96
N GLU A 435 21.65 -2.51 1.55
CA GLU A 435 20.62 -1.95 2.43
C GLU A 435 19.35 -2.81 2.35
N THR A 436 18.61 -2.88 3.46
CA THR A 436 17.30 -3.50 3.49
C THR A 436 16.24 -2.50 3.00
N PRO A 437 15.15 -2.98 2.38
CA PRO A 437 13.87 -2.28 2.42
C PRO A 437 13.48 -1.97 3.89
N PRO A 438 12.71 -0.90 4.15
CA PRO A 438 12.22 -0.63 5.49
C PRO A 438 11.26 -1.72 5.99
N LEU A 439 11.53 -2.27 7.18
CA LEU A 439 10.59 -3.09 7.94
C LEU A 439 9.69 -2.19 8.78
N GLU A 440 8.38 -2.41 8.74
CA GLU A 440 7.45 -1.71 9.62
C GLU A 440 7.04 -2.59 10.81
N LEU A 441 7.35 -2.11 12.00
CA LEU A 441 7.08 -2.75 13.29
C LEU A 441 6.05 -1.91 14.06
N ARG A 442 4.92 -2.52 14.44
CA ARG A 442 3.92 -1.91 15.31
C ARG A 442 3.82 -2.68 16.62
N ARG A 443 4.02 -1.99 17.75
CA ARG A 443 3.86 -2.53 19.11
C ARG A 443 2.48 -2.18 19.66
N CYS A 444 1.73 -3.19 20.10
CA CYS A 444 0.32 -3.06 20.45
C CYS A 444 0.10 -3.12 21.97
N ALA A 445 -0.60 -2.15 22.55
CA ALA A 445 -1.06 -2.17 23.94
C ALA A 445 -2.48 -2.72 24.04
N GLY A 446 -2.66 -3.83 24.78
CA GLY A 446 -3.93 -4.54 24.88
C GLY A 446 -4.28 -5.33 23.61
N THR A 447 -5.58 -5.61 23.43
CA THR A 447 -6.14 -6.42 22.34
C THR A 447 -7.18 -5.63 21.55
N GLY A 448 -7.67 -6.19 20.42
CA GLY A 448 -8.82 -5.68 19.67
C GLY A 448 -8.72 -4.20 19.30
N PHE A 449 -9.73 -3.42 19.71
CA PHE A 449 -9.79 -1.98 19.46
C PHE A 449 -8.59 -1.22 20.05
N ARG A 450 -8.17 -1.55 21.28
CA ARG A 450 -7.07 -0.86 21.97
C ARG A 450 -5.72 -1.12 21.31
N ALA A 451 -5.51 -2.35 20.82
CA ALA A 451 -4.37 -2.68 19.97
C ALA A 451 -4.36 -1.80 18.71
N GLY A 452 -5.49 -1.73 17.99
CA GLY A 452 -5.62 -0.88 16.80
C GLY A 452 -5.34 0.62 17.06
N ILE A 453 -5.79 1.17 18.19
CA ILE A 453 -5.50 2.56 18.57
C ILE A 453 -4.01 2.76 18.90
N SER A 454 -3.42 1.87 19.71
CA SER A 454 -2.04 2.00 20.18
C SER A 454 -0.99 1.71 19.10
N GLU A 455 -1.30 0.87 18.10
CA GLU A 455 -0.45 0.65 16.92
C GLU A 455 -0.07 1.98 16.21
N GLN A 456 -0.95 2.97 16.21
CA GLN A 456 -0.74 4.27 15.55
C GLN A 456 0.09 5.28 16.38
N PHE A 457 0.50 4.94 17.61
CA PHE A 457 1.29 5.86 18.44
C PHE A 457 2.66 6.11 17.82
N GLY A 458 3.25 7.29 18.07
CA GLY A 458 4.48 7.75 17.42
C GLY A 458 4.28 8.32 16.00
N LEU A 459 3.18 7.99 15.31
CA LEU A 459 2.85 8.58 14.00
C LEU A 459 2.32 10.02 14.14
N PRO A 460 2.53 10.88 13.13
CA PRO A 460 2.13 12.29 13.19
C PRO A 460 0.62 12.49 12.99
N TYR A 461 0.13 13.67 13.37
CA TYR A 461 -1.23 14.09 13.02
C TYR A 461 -1.32 14.47 11.53
N LEU A 462 -2.04 13.70 10.74
CA LEU A 462 -2.25 13.97 9.31
C LEU A 462 -3.69 14.42 9.08
N PHE A 463 -3.89 15.74 8.93
CA PHE A 463 -5.18 16.27 8.50
C PHE A 463 -5.40 15.91 7.02
N GLY A 464 -6.53 15.27 6.70
CA GLY A 464 -6.75 14.65 5.39
C GLY A 464 -6.22 13.23 5.29
N SER A 465 -5.94 12.54 6.41
CA SER A 465 -5.33 11.21 6.40
C SER A 465 -6.04 10.19 5.50
N GLY A 466 -7.37 10.29 5.32
CA GLY A 466 -8.12 9.43 4.39
C GLY A 466 -7.81 9.59 2.90
N GLU A 467 -7.10 10.66 2.49
CA GLU A 467 -6.67 10.95 1.12
C GLU A 467 -5.29 10.35 0.78
N LEU A 468 -4.68 9.62 1.72
CA LEU A 468 -3.36 9.01 1.57
C LEU A 468 -3.42 7.68 0.82
N GLN A 469 -2.40 7.44 0.00
CA GLN A 469 -2.15 6.18 -0.71
C GLN A 469 -0.65 5.86 -0.68
N ASP A 470 -0.29 4.60 -0.41
CA ASP A 470 1.09 4.08 -0.47
C ASP A 470 1.06 2.62 -0.91
N GLY A 471 1.57 2.32 -2.11
CA GLY A 471 1.32 1.06 -2.80
C GLY A 471 -0.19 0.83 -3.00
N SER A 472 -0.71 -0.23 -2.40
CA SER A 472 -2.16 -0.49 -2.29
C SER A 472 -2.79 0.06 -1.01
N ASN A 473 -2.02 0.35 0.03
CA ASN A 473 -2.54 0.84 1.30
C ASN A 473 -3.20 2.22 1.14
N THR A 474 -4.33 2.41 1.81
CA THR A 474 -5.13 3.66 1.76
C THR A 474 -5.42 4.16 3.17
N GLY A 475 -5.27 5.47 3.39
CA GLY A 475 -5.47 6.07 4.69
C GLY A 475 -4.40 5.72 5.74
N PRO A 476 -4.72 5.74 7.05
CA PRO A 476 -3.83 5.33 8.13
C PRO A 476 -3.15 3.95 8.01
N GLU A 477 -3.67 3.03 7.20
CA GLU A 477 -3.02 1.75 6.84
C GLU A 477 -1.62 1.98 6.28
N THR A 478 -1.43 3.07 5.51
CA THR A 478 -0.14 3.49 4.92
C THR A 478 1.00 3.70 5.93
N GLY A 479 0.72 3.71 7.23
CA GLY A 479 1.72 3.91 8.28
C GLY A 479 2.25 5.34 8.36
N LEU A 480 1.63 6.30 7.65
CA LEU A 480 2.08 7.69 7.62
C LEU A 480 1.48 8.54 8.75
N GLY A 481 0.34 8.12 9.31
CA GLY A 481 -0.37 8.79 10.39
C GLY A 481 -1.85 9.01 10.13
N SER A 482 -2.52 9.66 11.08
CA SER A 482 -3.98 9.77 11.15
C SER A 482 -4.44 11.13 11.69
N ASP A 483 -5.71 11.47 11.47
CA ASP A 483 -6.43 12.46 12.29
C ASP A 483 -7.27 11.78 13.38
N CYS A 484 -7.92 12.55 14.26
CA CYS A 484 -8.67 11.99 15.39
C CYS A 484 -9.77 10.99 14.99
N ALA A 485 -10.48 11.23 13.90
CA ALA A 485 -11.55 10.34 13.47
C ALA A 485 -10.95 9.11 12.80
N ASN A 486 -9.99 9.32 11.91
CA ASN A 486 -9.37 8.24 11.15
C ASN A 486 -8.45 7.34 12.00
N LEU A 487 -7.92 7.82 13.13
CA LEU A 487 -7.32 7.00 14.20
C LEU A 487 -8.30 5.96 14.74
N VAL A 488 -9.55 6.39 15.02
CA VAL A 488 -10.62 5.49 15.45
C VAL A 488 -11.04 4.57 14.32
N VAL A 489 -11.27 5.09 13.11
CA VAL A 489 -11.63 4.28 11.93
C VAL A 489 -10.60 3.19 11.66
N TYR A 490 -9.30 3.48 11.79
CA TYR A 490 -8.23 2.49 11.66
C TYR A 490 -8.41 1.33 12.66
N ALA A 491 -8.66 1.64 13.93
CA ALA A 491 -8.90 0.63 14.97
C ALA A 491 -10.22 -0.15 14.77
N LEU A 492 -11.20 0.40 14.05
CA LEU A 492 -12.40 -0.32 13.59
C LEU A 492 -12.06 -1.24 12.41
N ARG A 493 -11.36 -0.75 11.38
CA ARG A 493 -10.94 -1.55 10.20
C ARG A 493 -10.02 -2.70 10.59
N ARG A 494 -9.15 -2.51 11.58
CA ARG A 494 -8.29 -3.57 12.18
C ARG A 494 -9.05 -4.68 12.89
N GLN A 495 -10.32 -4.44 13.26
CA GLN A 495 -11.25 -5.47 13.77
C GLN A 495 -12.17 -6.04 12.66
N GLY A 496 -11.91 -5.73 11.39
CA GLY A 496 -12.71 -6.19 10.25
C GLY A 496 -13.96 -5.36 9.95
N LEU A 497 -14.16 -4.21 10.61
CA LEU A 497 -15.31 -3.33 10.32
C LEU A 497 -15.02 -2.48 9.07
N ARG A 498 -15.86 -2.59 8.04
CA ARG A 498 -15.75 -1.76 6.83
C ARG A 498 -16.34 -0.36 7.02
N VAL A 499 -15.56 0.50 7.67
CA VAL A 499 -15.84 1.93 7.87
C VAL A 499 -14.97 2.74 6.89
N PRO A 500 -15.53 3.66 6.09
CA PRO A 500 -14.75 4.54 5.22
C PRO A 500 -14.02 5.61 6.04
N TRP A 501 -12.94 6.16 5.49
CA TRP A 501 -12.31 7.35 6.05
C TRP A 501 -13.29 8.52 6.10
N THR A 502 -13.32 9.22 7.22
CA THR A 502 -14.37 10.19 7.51
C THR A 502 -13.94 11.20 8.56
N ASP A 503 -14.76 12.23 8.77
CA ASP A 503 -14.57 13.21 9.83
C ASP A 503 -15.28 12.77 11.14
N PRO A 504 -15.11 13.48 12.26
CA PRO A 504 -15.81 13.16 13.51
C PRO A 504 -17.34 13.04 13.36
N LYS A 505 -17.96 13.85 12.47
CA LYS A 505 -19.40 13.85 12.28
C LYS A 505 -19.87 12.59 11.56
N GLY A 506 -19.22 12.19 10.47
CA GLY A 506 -19.55 10.98 9.70
C GLY A 506 -19.22 9.69 10.44
N LEU A 507 -18.23 9.69 11.34
CA LEU A 507 -17.93 8.54 12.20
C LEU A 507 -19.14 8.11 13.05
N ARG A 508 -20.02 9.05 13.43
CA ARG A 508 -21.25 8.74 14.20
C ARG A 508 -22.19 7.78 13.47
N ASP A 509 -22.19 7.77 12.14
CA ASP A 509 -23.06 6.90 11.34
C ASP A 509 -22.66 5.42 11.44
N TYR A 510 -21.50 5.12 12.03
CA TYR A 510 -20.92 3.78 12.21
C TYR A 510 -20.84 3.33 13.68
N LEU A 511 -21.38 4.12 14.61
CA LEU A 511 -21.36 3.85 16.06
C LEU A 511 -22.78 3.88 16.64
N ASP A 512 -22.94 3.32 17.84
CA ASP A 512 -24.19 3.41 18.60
C ASP A 512 -24.05 4.43 19.73
N LEU A 513 -25.05 5.31 19.86
CA LEU A 513 -25.10 6.28 20.94
C LEU A 513 -25.40 5.56 22.26
N ALA A 514 -24.48 5.64 23.22
CA ALA A 514 -24.64 5.08 24.56
C ALA A 514 -25.21 6.13 25.53
N ALA A 515 -24.73 7.38 25.44
CA ALA A 515 -25.26 8.53 26.17
C ALA A 515 -24.98 9.82 25.39
N SER A 516 -25.83 10.85 25.53
CA SER A 516 -25.64 12.14 24.83
C SER A 516 -25.60 13.32 25.79
N SER A 517 -24.75 14.29 25.48
CA SER A 517 -24.55 15.53 26.24
C SER A 517 -24.37 15.30 27.76
N VAL A 518 -23.62 14.25 28.13
CA VAL A 518 -23.38 13.82 29.52
C VAL A 518 -22.10 14.44 30.08
N SER A 519 -22.09 14.70 31.39
CA SER A 519 -20.89 15.08 32.14
C SER A 519 -20.18 13.84 32.72
N PRO A 520 -18.86 13.91 32.95
CA PRO A 520 -18.09 12.78 33.51
C PRO A 520 -18.64 12.36 34.89
N GLY A 521 -18.62 11.05 35.16
CA GLY A 521 -19.22 10.41 36.35
C GLY A 521 -20.67 9.94 36.15
N THR A 522 -21.35 10.40 35.09
CA THR A 522 -22.78 10.08 34.85
C THR A 522 -23.00 8.94 33.86
N ALA A 523 -22.15 8.80 32.85
CA ALA A 523 -22.23 7.70 31.90
C ALA A 523 -21.83 6.36 32.55
N ARG A 524 -22.47 5.28 32.12
CA ARG A 524 -22.21 3.90 32.54
C ARG A 524 -21.90 3.05 31.33
N PHE A 525 -21.04 2.05 31.49
CA PHE A 525 -20.68 1.07 30.46
C PHE A 525 -20.30 -0.26 31.10
N THR A 526 -20.25 -1.33 30.30
CA THR A 526 -19.74 -2.64 30.75
C THR A 526 -18.31 -2.91 30.28
N PRO A 527 -17.56 -3.82 30.92
CA PRO A 527 -16.21 -4.20 30.47
C PRO A 527 -16.16 -4.66 29.01
N GLU A 528 -17.20 -5.36 28.53
CA GLU A 528 -17.29 -5.86 27.15
C GLU A 528 -17.52 -4.72 26.14
N GLU A 529 -18.22 -3.65 26.52
CA GLU A 529 -18.37 -2.45 25.69
C GLU A 529 -17.04 -1.70 25.57
N LEU A 530 -16.30 -1.61 26.67
CA LEU A 530 -14.98 -1.01 26.73
C LEU A 530 -13.93 -1.79 25.92
N GLU A 531 -13.98 -3.12 25.93
CA GLU A 531 -13.11 -3.98 25.12
C GLU A 531 -13.38 -3.83 23.61
N ARG A 532 -14.66 -3.79 23.21
CA ARG A 532 -15.08 -3.54 21.82
C ARG A 532 -14.75 -2.14 21.32
N GLY A 533 -14.81 -1.16 22.22
CA GLY A 533 -14.44 0.22 21.99
C GLY A 533 -15.53 1.21 22.43
N LEU A 534 -15.12 2.14 23.28
CA LEU A 534 -15.90 3.32 23.66
C LEU A 534 -15.24 4.58 23.10
N ILE A 535 -16.06 5.48 22.55
CA ILE A 535 -15.62 6.71 21.88
C ILE A 535 -16.27 7.91 22.57
N VAL A 536 -15.44 8.77 23.15
CA VAL A 536 -15.83 10.09 23.66
C VAL A 536 -15.87 11.06 22.49
N HIS A 537 -17.02 11.66 22.23
CA HIS A 537 -17.25 12.54 21.09
C HIS A 537 -17.56 13.97 21.53
N LEU A 538 -16.73 14.92 21.07
CA LEU A 538 -16.75 16.35 21.48
C LEU A 538 -17.24 17.30 20.37
N GLY A 539 -17.88 16.76 19.34
CA GLY A 539 -18.46 17.50 18.22
C GLY A 539 -17.53 17.52 17.01
N THR A 540 -16.36 18.15 17.14
CA THR A 540 -15.33 18.26 16.09
C THR A 540 -14.05 17.49 16.45
N HIS A 541 -14.12 16.59 17.43
CA HIS A 541 -13.00 15.80 17.91
C HIS A 541 -13.52 14.54 18.60
N VAL A 542 -12.76 13.45 18.54
CA VAL A 542 -13.05 12.19 19.22
C VAL A 542 -11.83 11.66 19.97
N ALA A 543 -12.08 10.87 21.00
CA ALA A 543 -11.09 10.14 21.78
C ALA A 543 -11.59 8.72 22.05
N ALA A 544 -10.69 7.73 22.06
CA ALA A 544 -10.98 6.35 22.41
C ALA A 544 -10.72 6.12 23.91
N VAL A 545 -11.61 5.43 24.62
CA VAL A 545 -11.37 5.05 26.02
C VAL A 545 -10.44 3.84 26.07
N MET A 546 -9.32 3.99 26.77
CA MET A 546 -8.23 3.01 26.83
C MET A 546 -8.16 2.26 28.16
N GLU A 547 -8.52 2.92 29.27
CA GLU A 547 -8.43 2.36 30.63
C GLU A 547 -9.61 2.88 31.46
N ASP A 548 -10.36 1.95 32.06
CA ASP A 548 -11.39 2.21 33.07
C ASP A 548 -10.74 2.17 34.46
N ARG A 549 -10.94 3.22 35.25
CA ARG A 549 -10.30 3.42 36.55
C ARG A 549 -11.35 3.58 37.65
N PRO A 550 -11.00 3.30 38.92
CA PRO A 550 -11.97 3.39 40.01
C PRO A 550 -12.64 4.78 40.09
N PRO A 551 -13.99 4.87 40.09
CA PRO A 551 -14.96 3.77 40.18
C PRO A 551 -15.28 3.09 38.84
N LEU A 552 -15.00 1.78 38.74
CA LEU A 552 -15.14 1.01 37.50
C LEU A 552 -16.56 1.00 36.92
N GLY A 553 -16.66 0.94 35.59
CA GLY A 553 -17.93 0.95 34.85
C GLY A 553 -18.63 2.32 34.82
N VAL A 554 -17.91 3.39 35.20
CA VAL A 554 -18.39 4.77 35.25
C VAL A 554 -17.40 5.66 34.50
N LEU A 555 -17.80 6.26 33.39
CA LEU A 555 -16.89 7.10 32.62
C LEU A 555 -16.73 8.47 33.31
N ASP A 556 -15.63 8.66 34.03
CA ASP A 556 -15.34 9.80 34.89
C ASP A 556 -13.99 10.48 34.59
N GLY A 557 -13.61 11.47 35.40
CA GLY A 557 -12.41 12.28 35.16
C GLY A 557 -11.08 11.52 35.26
N ASN A 558 -11.04 10.34 35.88
CA ASN A 558 -9.83 9.55 36.13
C ASN A 558 -9.45 8.65 34.95
N ASP A 559 -10.44 8.22 34.16
CA ASP A 559 -10.27 7.28 33.05
C ASP A 559 -9.28 7.77 31.99
N VAL A 560 -8.54 6.85 31.40
CA VAL A 560 -7.56 7.18 30.36
C VAL A 560 -8.20 7.09 29.00
N VAL A 561 -8.08 8.17 28.25
CA VAL A 561 -8.45 8.25 26.83
C VAL A 561 -7.21 8.44 25.96
N ALA A 562 -7.18 7.77 24.82
CA ALA A 562 -6.26 8.06 23.73
C ALA A 562 -6.94 9.02 22.75
N HIS A 563 -6.24 10.07 22.35
CA HIS A 563 -6.71 10.97 21.30
C HIS A 563 -5.52 11.57 20.54
N GLN A 564 -5.82 12.22 19.42
CA GLN A 564 -4.79 12.80 18.57
C GLN A 564 -5.29 14.11 17.98
N LEU A 565 -4.56 15.21 18.20
CA LEU A 565 -4.98 16.52 17.69
C LEU A 565 -3.77 17.44 17.49
N GLY A 566 -3.39 17.68 16.24
CA GLY A 566 -2.29 18.60 15.90
C GLY A 566 -0.89 18.14 16.37
N LYS A 567 -0.77 16.91 16.86
CA LYS A 567 0.49 16.23 17.24
C LYS A 567 0.25 14.71 17.27
N THR A 568 1.30 13.93 17.50
CA THR A 568 1.24 12.48 17.71
C THR A 568 0.15 12.06 18.73
N PRO A 569 -0.40 10.83 18.64
CA PRO A 569 -1.38 10.35 19.61
C PRO A 569 -0.85 10.44 21.05
N GLU A 570 -1.74 10.75 21.99
CA GLU A 570 -1.40 10.80 23.40
C GLU A 570 -2.48 10.13 24.26
N THR A 571 -2.04 9.57 25.38
CA THR A 571 -2.92 9.12 26.46
C THR A 571 -2.97 10.18 27.55
N LEU A 572 -4.17 10.49 28.05
CA LEU A 572 -4.35 11.38 29.21
C LEU A 572 -5.68 11.09 29.91
N THR A 573 -5.87 11.65 31.09
CA THR A 573 -7.12 11.48 31.84
C THR A 573 -8.26 12.26 31.19
N LEU A 574 -9.50 11.77 31.29
CA LEU A 574 -10.65 12.46 30.71
C LEU A 574 -10.81 13.90 31.26
N ALA A 575 -10.45 14.13 32.52
CA ALA A 575 -10.41 15.46 33.11
C ALA A 575 -9.37 16.40 32.46
N GLU A 576 -8.22 15.88 32.03
CA GLU A 576 -7.23 16.64 31.26
C GLU A 576 -7.71 16.93 29.84
N LEU A 577 -8.40 15.99 29.18
CA LEU A 577 -9.02 16.23 27.88
C LEU A 577 -10.04 17.37 27.96
N PHE A 578 -10.92 17.34 28.95
CA PHE A 578 -11.97 18.36 29.09
C PHE A 578 -11.41 19.74 29.44
N ARG A 579 -10.36 19.80 30.27
CA ARG A 579 -9.62 21.04 30.57
C ARG A 579 -8.96 21.63 29.33
N THR A 580 -8.31 20.81 28.50
CA THR A 580 -7.63 21.28 27.27
C THR A 580 -8.61 21.64 26.15
N ARG A 581 -9.75 20.93 26.04
CA ARG A 581 -10.79 21.18 25.03
C ARG A 581 -11.84 22.23 25.43
N ARG A 582 -11.84 22.69 26.69
CA ARG A 582 -12.85 23.59 27.28
C ARG A 582 -14.27 23.05 27.07
N LYS A 583 -14.48 21.81 27.51
CA LYS A 583 -15.74 21.07 27.44
C LYS A 583 -16.11 20.54 28.83
N ASP A 584 -17.40 20.44 29.08
CA ASP A 584 -18.04 19.97 30.32
C ASP A 584 -19.07 18.85 30.05
N ALA A 585 -19.45 18.68 28.79
CA ALA A 585 -20.31 17.60 28.29
C ALA A 585 -19.77 16.97 27.00
N PHE A 586 -20.13 15.71 26.79
CA PHE A 586 -19.75 14.89 25.62
C PHE A 586 -20.86 13.92 25.23
N ASP A 587 -20.81 13.38 24.02
CA ASP A 587 -21.57 12.18 23.68
C ASP A 587 -20.67 10.95 23.87
N LEU A 588 -21.18 9.91 24.52
CA LEU A 588 -20.54 8.60 24.59
C LEU A 588 -21.11 7.71 23.48
N PHE A 589 -20.24 7.22 22.62
CA PHE A 589 -20.56 6.20 21.63
C PHE A 589 -19.88 4.87 21.96
N ARG A 590 -20.48 3.77 21.52
CA ARG A 590 -19.91 2.42 21.56
C ARG A 590 -19.81 1.86 20.14
N VAL A 591 -18.81 1.02 19.90
CA VAL A 591 -18.71 0.26 18.64
C VAL A 591 -19.93 -0.65 18.53
N ARG A 592 -20.58 -0.66 17.35
CA ARG A 592 -21.86 -1.35 17.17
C ARG A 592 -21.77 -2.83 17.50
N THR A 593 -22.71 -3.31 18.32
CA THR A 593 -23.06 -4.72 18.28
C THR A 593 -23.93 -4.96 17.07
N GLY A 594 -23.55 -5.88 16.19
CA GLY A 594 -24.34 -6.17 14.99
C GLY A 594 -25.79 -6.57 15.35
N GLU A 595 -26.76 -5.81 14.84
CA GLU A 595 -28.15 -6.26 14.78
C GLU A 595 -28.24 -7.61 14.05
N ALA A 596 -29.27 -8.40 14.38
CA ALA A 596 -29.59 -9.75 13.88
C ALA A 596 -28.81 -10.19 12.62
N SER A 597 -27.56 -10.58 12.84
CA SER A 597 -26.58 -10.72 11.76
C SER A 597 -26.64 -12.10 11.14
N GLN A 598 -26.55 -12.16 9.82
CA GLN A 598 -26.51 -13.43 9.11
C GLN A 598 -25.09 -14.01 9.22
N ALA A 599 -24.97 -15.25 9.69
CA ALA A 599 -23.70 -15.95 9.72
C ALA A 599 -23.49 -16.73 8.41
N LEU A 600 -22.40 -16.42 7.70
CA LEU A 600 -21.75 -17.36 6.79
C LEU A 600 -20.74 -18.17 7.61
N ILE A 601 -20.64 -19.48 7.36
CA ILE A 601 -19.62 -20.32 7.98
C ILE A 601 -18.75 -20.98 6.90
N PHE A 602 -17.44 -20.94 7.08
CA PHE A 602 -16.51 -21.63 6.21
C PHE A 602 -15.67 -22.65 6.98
N GLY A 603 -15.49 -23.83 6.41
CA GLY A 603 -14.61 -24.88 6.90
C GLY A 603 -13.36 -25.03 6.03
N GLY A 604 -12.30 -25.57 6.63
CA GLY A 604 -11.09 -25.97 5.91
C GLY A 604 -11.26 -27.29 5.16
N ASP A 605 -10.24 -28.14 5.24
CA ASP A 605 -10.14 -29.36 4.43
C ASP A 605 -11.06 -30.48 4.95
N VAL A 606 -11.84 -31.05 4.02
CA VAL A 606 -12.82 -32.12 4.26
C VAL A 606 -12.48 -33.32 3.38
N MET A 607 -11.90 -34.36 3.98
CA MET A 607 -11.51 -35.62 3.35
C MET A 607 -12.38 -36.76 3.91
N LEU A 608 -13.43 -37.12 3.17
CA LEU A 608 -14.42 -38.13 3.54
C LEU A 608 -14.07 -39.55 3.03
N GLY A 609 -12.81 -39.75 2.65
CA GLY A 609 -12.26 -41.02 2.17
C GLY A 609 -11.69 -41.90 3.27
N ARG A 610 -10.85 -42.87 2.89
CA ARG A 610 -10.04 -43.71 3.79
C ARG A 610 -10.87 -44.29 4.96
N THR A 611 -10.46 -44.08 6.22
CA THR A 611 -11.19 -44.62 7.39
C THR A 611 -12.50 -43.88 7.64
N CYS A 612 -12.61 -42.60 7.25
CA CYS A 612 -13.87 -41.85 7.31
C CYS A 612 -14.93 -42.50 6.39
N ALA A 613 -14.56 -42.91 5.17
CA ALA A 613 -15.45 -43.66 4.28
C ALA A 613 -15.92 -45.02 4.86
N VAL A 614 -15.13 -45.65 5.73
CA VAL A 614 -15.54 -46.87 6.45
C VAL A 614 -16.56 -46.53 7.54
N LYS A 615 -16.30 -45.49 8.35
CA LYS A 615 -17.23 -44.98 9.38
C LYS A 615 -18.57 -44.56 8.77
N ILE A 616 -18.54 -43.82 7.66
CA ILE A 616 -19.75 -43.37 6.94
C ILE A 616 -20.63 -44.56 6.51
N LYS A 617 -20.04 -45.61 5.92
CA LYS A 617 -20.75 -46.85 5.54
C LYS A 617 -21.30 -47.65 6.73
N GLN A 618 -20.77 -47.43 7.93
CA GLN A 618 -21.28 -47.98 9.19
C GLN A 618 -22.40 -47.11 9.82
N GLY A 619 -22.78 -46.00 9.18
CA GLY A 619 -23.85 -45.11 9.61
C GLY A 619 -23.40 -43.94 10.49
N PHE A 620 -22.09 -43.70 10.65
CA PHE A 620 -21.58 -42.54 11.38
C PHE A 620 -21.74 -41.25 10.56
N ASP A 621 -22.18 -40.18 11.24
CA ASP A 621 -22.22 -38.84 10.68
C ASP A 621 -20.89 -38.12 11.00
N PRO A 622 -20.05 -37.80 9.97
CA PRO A 622 -18.73 -37.23 10.20
C PRO A 622 -18.78 -35.76 10.63
N PHE A 623 -19.94 -35.10 10.63
CA PHE A 623 -20.08 -33.68 11.02
C PHE A 623 -20.81 -33.49 12.36
N ALA A 624 -21.13 -34.57 13.08
CA ALA A 624 -21.98 -34.51 14.28
C ALA A 624 -21.50 -33.50 15.34
N GLY A 625 -20.19 -33.38 15.59
CA GLY A 625 -19.63 -32.45 16.58
C GLY A 625 -19.54 -30.97 16.15
N VAL A 626 -19.99 -30.63 14.94
CA VAL A 626 -20.10 -29.25 14.42
C VAL A 626 -21.49 -28.92 13.86
N ALA A 627 -22.40 -29.89 13.76
CA ALA A 627 -23.69 -29.76 13.08
C ALA A 627 -24.57 -28.65 13.66
N ASP A 628 -24.67 -28.53 14.99
CA ASP A 628 -25.47 -27.49 15.64
C ASP A 628 -24.94 -26.08 15.31
N PHE A 629 -23.62 -25.90 15.25
CA PHE A 629 -23.01 -24.62 14.89
C PHE A 629 -23.26 -24.26 13.42
N LEU A 630 -23.15 -25.23 12.51
CA LEU A 630 -23.45 -25.06 11.09
C LEU A 630 -24.95 -24.76 10.84
N ALA A 631 -25.85 -25.35 11.63
CA ALA A 631 -27.30 -25.15 11.53
C ALA A 631 -27.74 -23.69 11.85
N HIS A 632 -26.91 -22.91 12.55
CA HIS A 632 -27.15 -21.49 12.81
C HIS A 632 -26.70 -20.55 11.67
N SER A 633 -26.10 -21.07 10.59
CA SER A 633 -25.70 -20.27 9.42
C SER A 633 -26.82 -20.07 8.41
N CYS A 634 -26.79 -18.95 7.68
CA CYS A 634 -27.60 -18.79 6.47
C CYS A 634 -26.97 -19.48 5.24
N PHE A 635 -25.66 -19.75 5.31
CA PHE A 635 -24.87 -20.42 4.27
C PHE A 635 -23.60 -21.01 4.90
N ALA A 636 -23.24 -22.23 4.48
CA ALA A 636 -21.95 -22.83 4.83
C ALA A 636 -21.26 -23.45 3.60
N ALA A 637 -19.92 -23.36 3.56
CA ALA A 637 -19.06 -23.99 2.56
C ALA A 637 -17.74 -24.52 3.14
N ALA A 638 -17.05 -25.42 2.44
CA ALA A 638 -15.73 -25.94 2.82
C ALA A 638 -14.92 -26.39 1.59
N ASN A 639 -13.62 -26.66 1.74
CA ASN A 639 -12.85 -27.37 0.70
C ASN A 639 -13.12 -28.88 0.79
N LEU A 640 -13.65 -29.49 -0.28
CA LEU A 640 -13.86 -30.94 -0.33
C LEU A 640 -12.67 -31.60 -1.05
N GLU A 641 -11.73 -32.08 -0.25
CA GLU A 641 -10.44 -32.62 -0.69
C GLU A 641 -10.51 -34.13 -0.95
N CYS A 642 -11.59 -34.57 -1.60
CA CYS A 642 -11.77 -35.97 -2.02
C CYS A 642 -12.82 -36.06 -3.14
N THR A 643 -12.75 -37.12 -3.94
CA THR A 643 -13.74 -37.40 -4.99
C THR A 643 -14.89 -38.25 -4.45
N ILE A 644 -16.13 -37.76 -4.54
CA ILE A 644 -17.35 -38.54 -4.22
C ILE A 644 -17.80 -39.25 -5.51
N SER A 645 -17.27 -40.45 -5.78
CA SER A 645 -17.48 -41.11 -7.08
C SER A 645 -17.32 -42.63 -7.01
N GLY A 646 -18.16 -43.34 -7.78
CA GLY A 646 -18.00 -44.76 -8.09
C GLY A 646 -17.10 -45.01 -9.30
N LEU A 647 -17.00 -44.04 -10.20
CA LEU A 647 -16.27 -44.11 -11.47
C LEU A 647 -14.75 -43.94 -11.33
N GLY A 648 -14.04 -44.09 -12.44
CA GLY A 648 -12.60 -43.85 -12.55
C GLY A 648 -11.71 -44.88 -11.85
N LYS A 649 -10.41 -44.83 -12.16
CA LYS A 649 -9.34 -45.58 -11.49
C LYS A 649 -8.38 -44.57 -10.84
N PRO A 650 -7.73 -44.91 -9.71
CA PRO A 650 -6.75 -44.01 -9.11
C PRO A 650 -5.62 -43.72 -10.11
N GLY A 651 -5.16 -42.47 -10.12
CA GLY A 651 -3.99 -42.05 -10.89
C GLY A 651 -2.67 -42.59 -10.31
N ASP A 652 -1.55 -42.06 -10.82
CA ASP A 652 -0.19 -42.57 -10.56
C ASP A 652 0.22 -42.56 -9.07
N ARG A 653 -0.50 -41.83 -8.21
CA ARG A 653 -0.32 -41.81 -6.75
C ARG A 653 -1.47 -42.50 -6.01
N ALA A 654 -1.84 -43.71 -6.42
CA ALA A 654 -2.98 -44.45 -5.88
C ALA A 654 -3.04 -44.58 -4.33
N ALA A 655 -1.90 -44.59 -3.64
CA ALA A 655 -1.83 -44.58 -2.17
C ALA A 655 -2.34 -43.29 -1.51
N TYR A 656 -2.42 -42.20 -2.29
CA TYR A 656 -2.87 -40.87 -1.91
C TYR A 656 -4.11 -40.44 -2.71
N SER A 657 -4.87 -41.38 -3.29
CA SER A 657 -6.11 -41.06 -4.01
C SER A 657 -7.32 -41.15 -3.08
N PHE A 658 -8.00 -40.03 -2.82
CA PHE A 658 -9.03 -39.96 -1.78
C PHE A 658 -10.45 -40.09 -2.34
N ARG A 659 -11.06 -41.27 -2.15
CA ARG A 659 -12.43 -41.56 -2.58
C ARG A 659 -13.41 -41.67 -1.41
N ALA A 660 -14.50 -40.92 -1.49
CA ALA A 660 -15.62 -40.96 -0.57
C ALA A 660 -16.84 -41.67 -1.19
N PRO A 661 -17.72 -42.32 -0.39
CA PRO A 661 -18.94 -42.95 -0.90
C PRO A 661 -19.99 -41.90 -1.31
N PRO A 662 -20.87 -42.18 -2.29
CA PRO A 662 -21.90 -41.22 -2.74
C PRO A 662 -22.81 -40.65 -1.64
N GLU A 663 -23.08 -41.44 -0.59
CA GLU A 663 -23.88 -41.00 0.56
C GLU A 663 -23.26 -39.81 1.33
N SER A 664 -21.95 -39.57 1.21
CA SER A 664 -21.24 -38.40 1.75
C SER A 664 -21.84 -37.07 1.29
N ALA A 665 -22.35 -37.00 0.05
CA ALA A 665 -22.98 -35.78 -0.48
C ALA A 665 -24.23 -35.39 0.35
N ARG A 666 -25.00 -36.38 0.81
CA ARG A 666 -26.18 -36.15 1.67
C ARG A 666 -25.77 -35.76 3.09
N LEU A 667 -24.66 -36.29 3.61
CA LEU A 667 -24.14 -35.94 4.93
C LEU A 667 -23.61 -34.50 4.96
N LEU A 668 -22.91 -34.05 3.92
CA LEU A 668 -22.55 -32.64 3.73
C LEU A 668 -23.79 -31.72 3.79
N ARG A 669 -24.85 -32.06 3.03
CA ARG A 669 -26.10 -31.28 3.06
C ARG A 669 -26.78 -31.30 4.42
N LYS A 670 -26.83 -32.47 5.08
CA LYS A 670 -27.44 -32.65 6.41
C LYS A 670 -26.72 -31.80 7.47
N ALA A 671 -25.39 -31.69 7.37
CA ALA A 671 -24.58 -30.85 8.25
C ALA A 671 -24.81 -29.35 8.04
N GLY A 672 -25.43 -28.93 6.93
CA GLY A 672 -25.73 -27.53 6.62
C GLY A 672 -24.93 -26.94 5.45
N PHE A 673 -23.97 -27.67 4.87
CA PHE A 673 -23.22 -27.19 3.72
C PHE A 673 -24.13 -26.98 2.51
N ARG A 674 -24.05 -25.78 1.93
CA ARG A 674 -24.74 -25.41 0.68
C ARG A 674 -23.83 -25.48 -0.53
N ALA A 675 -22.52 -25.40 -0.31
CA ALA A 675 -21.52 -25.49 -1.36
C ALA A 675 -20.23 -26.15 -0.88
N VAL A 676 -19.40 -26.62 -1.82
CA VAL A 676 -18.00 -27.01 -1.57
C VAL A 676 -17.08 -26.49 -2.68
N GLY A 677 -15.84 -26.19 -2.31
CA GLY A 677 -14.76 -26.01 -3.27
C GLY A 677 -14.22 -27.37 -3.74
N LEU A 678 -14.05 -27.53 -5.04
CA LEU A 678 -13.40 -28.68 -5.67
C LEU A 678 -12.06 -28.32 -6.33
N ALA A 679 -11.65 -27.05 -6.30
CA ALA A 679 -10.35 -26.64 -6.80
C ALA A 679 -9.25 -26.93 -5.76
N ASN A 680 -8.81 -28.19 -5.70
CA ASN A 680 -7.74 -28.66 -4.84
C ASN A 680 -6.93 -29.76 -5.51
N ASN A 681 -5.74 -30.05 -4.98
CA ASN A 681 -4.78 -31.04 -5.51
C ASN A 681 -5.32 -32.49 -5.63
N HIS A 682 -6.47 -32.83 -5.04
CA HIS A 682 -7.13 -34.14 -5.11
C HIS A 682 -8.32 -34.21 -6.08
N ALA A 683 -8.70 -33.10 -6.73
CA ALA A 683 -9.85 -33.01 -7.65
C ALA A 683 -9.87 -34.05 -8.78
N LEU A 684 -8.70 -34.42 -9.30
CA LEU A 684 -8.54 -35.34 -10.44
C LEU A 684 -7.93 -36.69 -10.06
N ASP A 685 -7.95 -37.08 -8.78
CA ASP A 685 -7.41 -38.36 -8.28
C ASP A 685 -7.92 -39.60 -9.03
N PHE A 686 -9.15 -39.53 -9.57
CA PHE A 686 -9.80 -40.60 -10.33
C PHE A 686 -10.18 -40.19 -11.77
N GLY A 687 -9.62 -39.08 -12.26
CA GLY A 687 -9.88 -38.53 -13.60
C GLY A 687 -11.15 -37.67 -13.71
N ALA A 688 -11.32 -37.04 -14.88
CA ALA A 688 -12.36 -36.05 -15.13
C ALA A 688 -13.80 -36.62 -15.02
N ASP A 689 -14.03 -37.86 -15.47
CA ASP A 689 -15.35 -38.50 -15.36
C ASP A 689 -15.81 -38.66 -13.90
N ALA A 690 -14.86 -38.98 -13.00
CA ALA A 690 -15.12 -39.11 -11.57
C ALA A 690 -15.35 -37.75 -10.89
N LEU A 691 -14.63 -36.72 -11.32
CA LEU A 691 -14.86 -35.32 -10.88
C LEU A 691 -16.25 -34.83 -11.31
N ASN A 692 -16.66 -35.10 -12.55
CA ASN A 692 -17.97 -34.73 -13.07
C ASN A 692 -19.11 -35.52 -12.41
N GLU A 693 -18.92 -36.82 -12.10
CA GLU A 693 -19.85 -37.56 -11.25
C GLU A 693 -19.93 -36.98 -9.84
N SER A 694 -18.80 -36.62 -9.22
CA SER A 694 -18.76 -36.00 -7.90
C SER A 694 -19.54 -34.69 -7.85
N ALA A 695 -19.38 -33.81 -8.84
CA ALA A 695 -20.19 -32.60 -8.97
C ALA A 695 -21.69 -32.91 -9.16
N THR A 696 -22.01 -33.98 -9.89
CA THR A 696 -23.39 -34.42 -10.11
C THR A 696 -24.03 -34.97 -8.83
N GLU A 697 -23.34 -35.81 -8.05
CA GLU A 697 -23.83 -36.35 -6.78
C GLU A 697 -24.01 -35.25 -5.72
N LEU A 698 -23.09 -34.28 -5.66
CA LEU A 698 -23.21 -33.09 -4.81
C LEU A 698 -24.44 -32.26 -5.21
N SER A 699 -24.61 -31.96 -6.50
CA SER A 699 -25.78 -31.23 -7.00
C SER A 699 -27.10 -31.96 -6.71
N ARG A 700 -27.15 -33.29 -6.89
CA ARG A 700 -28.30 -34.15 -6.49
C ARG A 700 -28.62 -34.07 -4.99
N ALA A 701 -27.61 -33.83 -4.14
CA ALA A 701 -27.79 -33.60 -2.71
C ALA A 701 -28.12 -32.14 -2.34
N ASN A 702 -28.25 -31.23 -3.32
CA ASN A 702 -28.36 -29.78 -3.13
C ASN A 702 -27.11 -29.13 -2.50
N VAL A 703 -25.92 -29.62 -2.87
CA VAL A 703 -24.63 -29.00 -2.55
C VAL A 703 -24.00 -28.54 -3.87
N GLU A 704 -23.86 -27.24 -4.06
CA GLU A 704 -23.22 -26.68 -5.26
C GLU A 704 -21.69 -26.81 -5.21
N THR A 705 -21.04 -26.82 -6.37
CA THR A 705 -19.58 -27.02 -6.46
C THR A 705 -18.89 -25.86 -7.17
N ALA A 706 -17.89 -25.25 -6.54
CA ALA A 706 -17.09 -24.18 -7.14
C ALA A 706 -15.70 -24.69 -7.57
N GLY A 707 -15.12 -24.08 -8.61
CA GLY A 707 -13.72 -24.29 -9.01
C GLY A 707 -13.45 -25.52 -9.89
N ALA A 708 -14.48 -26.26 -10.34
CA ALA A 708 -14.31 -27.47 -11.14
C ALA A 708 -15.45 -27.70 -12.14
N GLY A 709 -15.21 -28.58 -13.12
CA GLY A 709 -16.12 -28.94 -14.21
C GLY A 709 -15.76 -28.24 -15.52
N ASP A 710 -16.69 -28.21 -16.48
CA ASP A 710 -16.46 -27.65 -17.83
C ASP A 710 -16.27 -26.11 -17.84
N GLU A 711 -16.88 -25.40 -16.88
CA GLU A 711 -16.66 -23.96 -16.63
C GLU A 711 -16.09 -23.73 -15.22
N PRO A 712 -14.82 -24.10 -14.94
CA PRO A 712 -14.35 -24.16 -13.56
C PRO A 712 -14.26 -22.78 -12.89
N TYR A 713 -14.12 -21.70 -13.67
CA TYR A 713 -14.12 -20.31 -13.19
C TYR A 713 -15.52 -19.68 -13.07
N SER A 714 -16.62 -20.39 -13.37
CA SER A 714 -17.96 -19.80 -13.30
C SER A 714 -18.41 -19.59 -11.84
N PRO A 715 -18.73 -18.36 -11.41
CA PRO A 715 -19.13 -18.10 -10.02
C PRO A 715 -20.47 -18.76 -9.69
N LYS A 716 -20.56 -19.38 -8.51
CA LYS A 716 -21.79 -19.98 -8.00
C LYS A 716 -22.56 -18.97 -7.15
N LEU A 717 -23.81 -18.69 -7.54
CA LEU A 717 -24.64 -17.67 -6.90
C LEU A 717 -25.60 -18.29 -5.88
N PHE A 718 -25.68 -17.70 -4.69
CA PHE A 718 -26.56 -18.12 -3.61
C PHE A 718 -27.40 -16.94 -3.12
N SER A 719 -28.70 -17.18 -2.94
CA SER A 719 -29.53 -16.27 -2.15
C SER A 719 -29.36 -16.59 -0.67
N LEU A 720 -28.90 -15.59 0.08
CA LEU A 720 -28.86 -15.61 1.54
C LEU A 720 -30.27 -15.30 2.08
N SER A 721 -30.44 -15.33 3.40
CA SER A 721 -31.59 -14.68 4.04
C SER A 721 -31.57 -13.17 3.72
N GLY A 722 -32.70 -12.47 3.80
CA GLY A 722 -32.81 -11.03 3.46
C GLY A 722 -33.70 -10.71 2.25
N GLY A 723 -33.36 -11.05 1.00
CA GLY A 723 -32.22 -11.87 0.53
C GLY A 723 -31.10 -11.08 -0.15
N ASN A 724 -29.92 -11.05 0.48
CA ASN A 724 -28.66 -10.66 -0.18
C ASN A 724 -28.13 -11.80 -1.05
N LYS A 725 -27.20 -11.52 -1.96
CA LYS A 725 -26.56 -12.51 -2.84
C LYS A 725 -25.08 -12.69 -2.51
N LEU A 726 -24.67 -13.95 -2.42
CA LEU A 726 -23.28 -14.38 -2.33
C LEU A 726 -22.87 -15.03 -3.65
N ALA A 727 -21.73 -14.64 -4.20
CA ALA A 727 -21.01 -15.40 -5.22
C ALA A 727 -19.84 -16.16 -4.57
N LEU A 728 -19.72 -17.45 -4.88
CA LEU A 728 -18.60 -18.29 -4.48
C LEU A 728 -17.73 -18.63 -5.70
N LEU A 729 -16.44 -18.39 -5.55
CA LEU A 729 -15.37 -18.90 -6.41
C LEU A 729 -14.52 -19.90 -5.62
N ALA A 730 -13.82 -20.80 -6.32
CA ALA A 730 -12.76 -21.62 -5.73
C ALA A 730 -11.62 -21.79 -6.74
N ILE A 731 -10.36 -21.71 -6.28
CA ILE A 731 -9.15 -21.82 -7.12
C ILE A 731 -8.05 -22.60 -6.39
N SER A 732 -7.12 -23.21 -7.15
CA SER A 732 -5.93 -23.86 -6.62
C SER A 732 -4.65 -23.27 -7.20
N GLU A 733 -3.64 -23.05 -6.35
CA GLU A 733 -2.24 -22.91 -6.76
C GLU A 733 -1.55 -24.28 -6.85
N VAL A 734 -1.98 -25.23 -6.01
CA VAL A 734 -1.45 -26.59 -5.97
C VAL A 734 -2.07 -27.41 -7.12
N THR A 735 -1.33 -27.56 -8.21
CA THR A 735 -1.83 -28.17 -9.46
C THR A 735 -0.92 -29.28 -9.96
N ARG A 736 -1.50 -30.41 -10.41
CA ARG A 736 -0.74 -31.60 -10.84
C ARG A 736 -0.62 -31.70 -12.37
N GLY A 737 -0.16 -30.62 -13.02
CA GLY A 737 0.20 -30.59 -14.45
C GLY A 737 -0.79 -29.89 -15.40
N PRO A 738 -0.52 -29.86 -16.72
CA PRO A 738 -1.24 -29.00 -17.69
C PRO A 738 -2.72 -29.36 -17.92
N SER A 739 -3.08 -30.65 -17.80
CA SER A 739 -4.45 -31.13 -18.01
C SER A 739 -5.46 -30.53 -17.02
N TRP A 740 -4.99 -30.09 -15.86
CA TRP A 740 -5.80 -29.48 -14.81
C TRP A 740 -6.51 -28.21 -15.24
N GLY A 741 -5.85 -27.36 -16.04
CA GLY A 741 -6.38 -26.05 -16.42
C GLY A 741 -7.65 -26.06 -17.28
N LYS A 742 -8.13 -27.24 -17.68
CA LYS A 742 -9.41 -27.42 -18.39
C LYS A 742 -10.59 -27.75 -17.48
N ALA A 743 -10.33 -28.42 -16.35
CA ALA A 743 -11.37 -28.99 -15.49
C ALA A 743 -11.34 -28.47 -14.04
N VAL A 744 -10.29 -27.73 -13.68
CA VAL A 744 -10.04 -27.16 -12.36
C VAL A 744 -9.56 -25.72 -12.52
N ALA A 745 -10.10 -24.81 -11.70
CA ALA A 745 -9.72 -23.40 -11.72
C ALA A 745 -8.34 -23.23 -11.07
N ARG A 746 -7.38 -22.78 -11.86
CA ARG A 746 -6.01 -22.52 -11.43
C ARG A 746 -5.89 -21.04 -11.07
N ALA A 747 -5.20 -20.73 -9.98
CA ALA A 747 -4.96 -19.33 -9.64
C ALA A 747 -4.02 -18.63 -10.63
N ASP A 748 -3.06 -19.36 -11.23
CA ASP A 748 -2.07 -18.81 -12.16
C ASP A 748 -2.67 -18.20 -13.44
N ASN A 749 -3.89 -18.59 -13.83
CA ASN A 749 -4.62 -17.98 -14.93
C ASN A 749 -5.36 -16.72 -14.48
N ARG A 750 -4.58 -15.68 -14.17
CA ARG A 750 -5.09 -14.38 -13.68
C ARG A 750 -6.15 -13.77 -14.60
N VAL A 751 -6.04 -13.92 -15.93
CA VAL A 751 -7.00 -13.38 -16.92
C VAL A 751 -8.40 -13.99 -16.79
N LEU A 752 -8.51 -15.32 -16.65
CA LEU A 752 -9.83 -15.95 -16.44
C LEU A 752 -10.38 -15.66 -15.04
N LEU A 753 -9.49 -15.55 -14.05
CA LEU A 753 -9.87 -15.26 -12.67
C LEU A 753 -10.38 -13.82 -12.49
N GLU A 754 -9.72 -12.83 -13.08
CA GLU A 754 -10.16 -11.42 -13.12
C GLU A 754 -11.56 -11.31 -13.76
N ALA A 755 -11.76 -11.94 -14.92
CA ALA A 755 -13.06 -11.98 -15.59
C ALA A 755 -14.15 -12.67 -14.74
N ALA A 756 -13.78 -13.72 -13.99
CA ALA A 756 -14.69 -14.42 -13.09
C ALA A 756 -15.08 -13.57 -11.86
N ILE A 757 -14.13 -12.84 -11.26
CA ILE A 757 -14.39 -11.94 -10.14
C ILE A 757 -15.26 -10.76 -10.61
N ALA A 758 -14.97 -10.17 -11.78
CA ALA A 758 -15.81 -9.13 -12.37
C ALA A 758 -17.25 -9.62 -12.64
N LYS A 759 -17.42 -10.83 -13.19
CA LYS A 759 -18.74 -11.47 -13.36
C LYS A 759 -19.44 -11.68 -12.01
N ALA A 760 -18.74 -12.22 -11.02
CA ALA A 760 -19.26 -12.43 -9.67
C ALA A 760 -19.75 -11.12 -9.03
N ARG A 761 -18.92 -10.07 -9.08
CA ARG A 761 -19.23 -8.73 -8.55
C ARG A 761 -20.42 -8.07 -9.23
N SER A 762 -20.64 -8.33 -10.51
CA SER A 762 -21.82 -7.82 -11.25
C SER A 762 -23.13 -8.52 -10.88
N GLN A 763 -23.08 -9.63 -10.14
CA GLN A 763 -24.23 -10.52 -9.88
C GLN A 763 -24.53 -10.74 -8.39
N ALA A 764 -23.60 -10.39 -7.49
CA ALA A 764 -23.70 -10.62 -6.06
C ALA A 764 -23.21 -9.42 -5.23
N ASP A 765 -23.80 -9.27 -4.05
CA ASP A 765 -23.43 -8.23 -3.08
C ASP A 765 -22.11 -8.59 -2.36
N ILE A 766 -21.84 -9.90 -2.20
CA ILE A 766 -20.63 -10.45 -1.58
C ILE A 766 -19.97 -11.42 -2.55
N VAL A 767 -18.64 -11.34 -2.70
CA VAL A 767 -17.83 -12.36 -3.40
C VAL A 767 -16.87 -13.02 -2.42
N ALA A 768 -16.99 -14.33 -2.23
CA ALA A 768 -16.04 -15.14 -1.46
C ALA A 768 -15.23 -16.05 -2.38
N CYS A 769 -13.94 -16.20 -2.10
CA CYS A 769 -13.05 -17.12 -2.82
C CYS A 769 -12.46 -18.16 -1.87
N LEU A 770 -12.67 -19.44 -2.17
CA LEU A 770 -11.95 -20.55 -1.55
C LEU A 770 -10.61 -20.72 -2.28
N VAL A 771 -9.50 -20.85 -1.58
CA VAL A 771 -8.16 -20.92 -2.18
C VAL A 771 -7.37 -22.07 -1.61
N HIS A 772 -6.79 -22.90 -2.47
CA HIS A 772 -6.02 -24.08 -2.08
C HIS A 772 -4.54 -23.88 -2.45
N TRP A 773 -3.69 -23.60 -1.46
CA TRP A 773 -2.39 -22.93 -1.63
C TRP A 773 -1.39 -23.15 -0.48
N GLY A 774 -0.19 -22.56 -0.59
CA GLY A 774 0.83 -22.66 0.45
C GLY A 774 1.51 -24.03 0.50
N ILE A 775 2.01 -24.41 1.68
CA ILE A 775 2.86 -25.59 1.90
C ILE A 775 2.22 -26.48 2.96
N GLU A 776 2.17 -27.80 2.73
CA GLU A 776 1.68 -28.78 3.70
C GLU A 776 2.50 -28.76 5.00
N ASN A 777 1.84 -28.95 6.14
CA ASN A 777 2.43 -29.11 7.47
C ASN A 777 3.06 -27.85 8.10
N THR A 778 2.72 -26.63 7.64
CA THR A 778 3.23 -25.39 8.24
C THR A 778 2.12 -24.39 8.59
N SER A 779 2.25 -23.75 9.75
CA SER A 779 1.46 -22.56 10.17
C SER A 779 2.02 -21.25 9.60
N ILE A 780 3.21 -21.28 8.98
CA ILE A 780 3.84 -20.11 8.35
C ILE A 780 3.15 -19.84 7.02
N VAL A 781 2.67 -18.60 6.85
CA VAL A 781 2.09 -18.09 5.60
C VAL A 781 3.22 -17.69 4.65
N THR A 782 3.19 -18.17 3.41
CA THR A 782 4.19 -17.80 2.39
C THR A 782 3.87 -16.44 1.75
N ASP A 783 4.86 -15.79 1.15
CA ASP A 783 4.65 -14.48 0.52
C ASP A 783 3.79 -14.58 -0.74
N GLU A 784 3.83 -15.70 -1.47
CA GLU A 784 2.92 -15.97 -2.59
C GLU A 784 1.45 -16.02 -2.14
N GLN A 785 1.17 -16.63 -0.97
CA GLN A 785 -0.16 -16.59 -0.38
C GLN A 785 -0.57 -15.15 -0.07
N ARG A 786 0.33 -14.32 0.50
CA ARG A 786 0.06 -12.90 0.80
C ARG A 786 -0.23 -12.10 -0.48
N GLU A 787 0.58 -12.28 -1.51
CA GLU A 787 0.44 -11.60 -2.81
C GLU A 787 -0.88 -11.97 -3.51
N LEU A 788 -1.24 -13.26 -3.57
CA LEU A 788 -2.52 -13.67 -4.13
C LEU A 788 -3.71 -13.16 -3.30
N ALA A 789 -3.63 -13.19 -1.97
CA ALA A 789 -4.69 -12.65 -1.10
C ALA A 789 -4.95 -11.17 -1.38
N ARG A 790 -3.90 -10.35 -1.49
CA ARG A 790 -3.97 -8.93 -1.87
C ARG A 790 -4.63 -8.77 -3.24
N TRP A 791 -4.10 -9.45 -4.26
CA TRP A 791 -4.58 -9.37 -5.64
C TRP A 791 -6.07 -9.75 -5.76
N LEU A 792 -6.54 -10.78 -5.04
CA LEU A 792 -7.96 -11.15 -5.00
C LEU A 792 -8.83 -10.01 -4.45
N VAL A 793 -8.43 -9.42 -3.32
CA VAL A 793 -9.17 -8.32 -2.69
C VAL A 793 -9.19 -7.07 -3.58
N ASP A 794 -8.04 -6.72 -4.17
CA ASP A 794 -7.90 -5.56 -5.05
C ASP A 794 -8.74 -5.69 -6.34
N ASN A 795 -8.96 -6.92 -6.81
CA ASN A 795 -9.89 -7.22 -7.92
C ASN A 795 -11.36 -7.33 -7.47
N GLY A 796 -11.66 -7.10 -6.19
CA GLY A 796 -13.02 -7.08 -5.67
C GLY A 796 -13.53 -8.41 -5.14
N VAL A 797 -12.69 -9.20 -4.45
CA VAL A 797 -13.12 -10.27 -3.53
C VAL A 797 -13.33 -9.71 -2.12
N ASP A 798 -14.41 -10.08 -1.44
CA ASP A 798 -14.73 -9.58 -0.09
C ASP A 798 -14.15 -10.42 1.04
N LEU A 799 -13.93 -11.70 0.78
CA LEU A 799 -13.55 -12.72 1.74
C LEU A 799 -12.69 -13.78 1.04
N VAL A 800 -11.50 -14.02 1.57
CA VAL A 800 -10.60 -15.07 1.11
C VAL A 800 -10.49 -16.15 2.18
N VAL A 801 -10.73 -17.41 1.81
CA VAL A 801 -10.69 -18.56 2.73
C VAL A 801 -9.78 -19.64 2.17
N GLY A 802 -8.64 -19.83 2.83
CA GLY A 802 -7.60 -20.76 2.42
C GLY A 802 -7.72 -22.15 3.02
N SER A 803 -7.13 -23.12 2.33
CA SER A 803 -6.92 -24.51 2.76
C SER A 803 -5.68 -25.09 2.04
N HIS A 804 -5.34 -26.37 2.29
CA HIS A 804 -4.14 -27.15 1.86
C HIS A 804 -3.04 -27.36 2.91
N PRO A 805 -2.61 -26.37 3.74
CA PRO A 805 -1.51 -26.59 4.68
C PRO A 805 -1.76 -27.67 5.75
N HIS A 806 -2.99 -28.15 5.91
CA HIS A 806 -3.45 -29.04 7.00
C HIS A 806 -3.16 -28.51 8.42
N CYS A 807 -2.82 -27.23 8.53
CA CYS A 807 -2.57 -26.47 9.73
C CYS A 807 -3.45 -25.22 9.70
N VAL A 808 -3.89 -24.73 10.87
CA VAL A 808 -4.50 -23.39 10.95
C VAL A 808 -3.39 -22.36 10.74
N GLN A 809 -3.59 -21.42 9.82
CA GLN A 809 -2.75 -20.24 9.61
C GLN A 809 -3.49 -18.97 10.06
N SER A 810 -2.86 -17.81 9.98
CA SER A 810 -3.43 -16.54 10.48
C SER A 810 -4.75 -16.15 9.79
N LEU A 811 -5.63 -15.52 10.58
CA LEU A 811 -6.72 -14.66 10.09
C LEU A 811 -6.23 -13.22 10.10
N ASP A 812 -6.36 -12.54 8.97
CA ASP A 812 -5.77 -11.25 8.70
C ASP A 812 -6.78 -10.35 7.95
N PHE A 813 -6.48 -9.06 7.81
CA PHE A 813 -7.39 -8.06 7.23
C PHE A 813 -6.66 -7.09 6.31
N TYR A 814 -6.95 -7.17 5.02
CA TYR A 814 -6.41 -6.28 4.00
C TYR A 814 -7.54 -5.36 3.51
N HIS A 815 -7.38 -4.05 3.71
CA HIS A 815 -8.42 -3.02 3.49
C HIS A 815 -9.77 -3.28 4.23
N GLY A 816 -9.76 -4.08 5.30
CA GLY A 816 -10.98 -4.52 5.99
C GLY A 816 -11.72 -5.67 5.27
N CYS A 817 -11.06 -6.34 4.32
CA CYS A 817 -11.48 -7.63 3.79
C CYS A 817 -10.77 -8.75 4.57
N PRO A 818 -11.50 -9.67 5.22
CA PRO A 818 -10.91 -10.81 5.92
C PRO A 818 -10.21 -11.79 4.96
N VAL A 819 -9.02 -12.23 5.36
CA VAL A 819 -8.20 -13.25 4.71
C VAL A 819 -7.85 -14.31 5.76
N ALA A 820 -8.46 -15.49 5.68
CA ALA A 820 -8.03 -16.64 6.47
C ALA A 820 -7.08 -17.47 5.59
N TYR A 821 -5.79 -17.54 5.93
CA TYR A 821 -4.81 -18.21 5.06
C TYR A 821 -4.92 -19.73 5.04
N SER A 822 -5.34 -20.33 6.14
CA SER A 822 -5.71 -21.75 6.18
C SER A 822 -6.58 -22.00 7.40
N LEU A 823 -7.70 -22.68 7.19
CA LEU A 823 -8.56 -23.15 8.28
C LEU A 823 -8.17 -24.54 8.82
N GLY A 824 -7.08 -25.13 8.32
CA GLY A 824 -6.65 -26.49 8.70
C GLY A 824 -7.69 -27.55 8.33
N ASN A 825 -7.70 -28.66 9.06
CA ASN A 825 -8.59 -29.79 8.77
C ASN A 825 -9.93 -29.67 9.51
N LEU A 826 -11.05 -29.81 8.79
CA LEU A 826 -12.38 -29.94 9.39
C LEU A 826 -12.85 -31.39 9.50
N VAL A 827 -12.57 -32.24 8.51
CA VAL A 827 -12.75 -33.70 8.64
C VAL A 827 -11.58 -34.35 7.92
N PHE A 828 -10.70 -35.02 8.66
CA PHE A 828 -9.52 -35.65 8.07
C PHE A 828 -9.03 -36.76 8.99
N ASP A 829 -8.83 -37.98 8.49
CA ASP A 829 -8.43 -39.12 9.34
C ASP A 829 -6.97 -39.14 9.81
N GLY A 830 -6.32 -37.97 9.75
CA GLY A 830 -5.03 -37.66 10.33
C GLY A 830 -3.81 -38.33 9.68
N ALA A 831 -2.66 -37.75 10.01
CA ALA A 831 -1.39 -38.48 10.05
C ALA A 831 -1.04 -38.66 11.54
N PRO A 832 -0.98 -39.89 12.09
CA PRO A 832 -0.81 -40.11 13.53
C PRO A 832 0.44 -39.49 14.17
N THR A 833 1.40 -39.05 13.36
CA THR A 833 2.67 -38.44 13.78
C THR A 833 2.73 -36.92 13.60
N VAL A 834 1.68 -36.27 13.08
CA VAL A 834 1.66 -34.82 12.83
C VAL A 834 0.53 -34.17 13.62
N ALA A 835 0.86 -33.57 14.77
CA ALA A 835 -0.14 -33.07 15.71
C ALA A 835 -1.06 -32.00 15.12
N SER A 836 -0.53 -31.10 14.27
CA SER A 836 -1.30 -30.02 13.65
C SER A 836 -2.48 -30.47 12.79
N TRP A 837 -2.43 -31.69 12.23
CA TRP A 837 -3.51 -32.24 11.40
C TRP A 837 -4.77 -32.57 12.20
N ASN A 838 -4.67 -32.66 13.53
CA ASN A 838 -5.81 -32.85 14.43
C ASN A 838 -6.43 -31.53 14.89
N HIS A 839 -6.01 -30.40 14.31
CA HIS A 839 -6.52 -29.07 14.60
C HIS A 839 -7.06 -28.39 13.33
N GLY A 840 -8.12 -27.62 13.51
CA GLY A 840 -8.74 -26.82 12.46
C GLY A 840 -9.52 -25.65 13.04
N ALA A 841 -10.17 -24.90 12.17
CA ALA A 841 -11.07 -23.82 12.55
C ALA A 841 -12.29 -23.77 11.62
N LEU A 842 -13.41 -23.31 12.17
CA LEU A 842 -14.52 -22.78 11.39
C LEU A 842 -14.42 -21.26 11.39
N LEU A 843 -14.47 -20.63 10.23
CA LEU A 843 -14.55 -19.17 10.10
C LEU A 843 -16.02 -18.75 10.13
N GLU A 844 -16.44 -18.04 11.18
CA GLU A 844 -17.74 -17.37 11.21
C GLU A 844 -17.58 -15.94 10.67
N VAL A 845 -18.36 -15.59 9.64
CA VAL A 845 -18.43 -14.25 9.05
C VAL A 845 -19.84 -13.71 9.23
N ARG A 846 -19.98 -12.59 9.94
CA ARG A 846 -21.28 -11.95 10.21
C ARG A 846 -21.55 -10.82 9.22
N LEU A 847 -22.77 -10.80 8.71
CA LEU A 847 -23.25 -9.81 7.77
C LEU A 847 -24.33 -8.93 8.38
N SER A 848 -24.24 -7.63 8.08
CA SER A 848 -25.35 -6.68 8.23
C SER A 848 -26.48 -6.98 7.23
N ALA A 849 -27.64 -6.36 7.46
CA ALA A 849 -28.78 -6.45 6.53
C ALA A 849 -28.42 -6.01 5.10
N GLY A 850 -27.53 -5.03 4.93
CA GLY A 850 -27.03 -4.54 3.63
C GLY A 850 -25.77 -5.25 3.13
N ALA A 851 -25.64 -6.56 3.38
CA ALA A 851 -24.56 -7.44 2.90
C ALA A 851 -23.11 -7.11 3.31
N LYS A 852 -22.87 -6.06 4.10
CA LYS A 852 -21.51 -5.74 4.58
C LYS A 852 -21.09 -6.68 5.69
N ILE A 853 -19.85 -7.18 5.62
CA ILE A 853 -19.18 -7.89 6.72
C ILE A 853 -19.06 -6.93 7.91
N THR A 854 -19.52 -7.37 9.09
CA THR A 854 -19.50 -6.61 10.34
C THR A 854 -18.62 -7.21 11.42
N ALA A 855 -18.36 -8.51 11.37
CA ALA A 855 -17.42 -9.20 12.24
C ALA A 855 -16.96 -10.52 11.61
N THR A 856 -15.75 -10.97 11.97
CA THR A 856 -15.24 -12.30 11.63
C THR A 856 -14.49 -12.90 12.82
N ARG A 857 -14.61 -14.21 13.03
CA ARG A 857 -13.79 -14.93 14.02
C ARG A 857 -13.50 -16.36 13.58
N LEU A 858 -12.36 -16.88 14.03
CA LEU A 858 -12.08 -18.31 14.00
C LEU A 858 -12.74 -18.98 15.23
N VAL A 859 -13.34 -20.14 15.00
CA VAL A 859 -13.89 -21.03 16.02
C VAL A 859 -13.04 -22.30 16.03
N PRO A 860 -12.24 -22.56 17.07
CA PRO A 860 -11.30 -23.67 17.07
C PRO A 860 -12.02 -25.03 17.09
N VAL A 861 -11.49 -25.95 16.29
CA VAL A 861 -11.96 -27.33 16.14
C VAL A 861 -10.78 -28.27 16.41
N VAL A 862 -11.05 -29.33 17.16
CA VAL A 862 -10.12 -30.47 17.33
C VAL A 862 -10.75 -31.70 16.68
N LEU A 863 -9.92 -32.53 16.03
CA LEU A 863 -10.34 -33.79 15.43
C LEU A 863 -10.06 -34.96 16.37
N GLU A 864 -11.11 -35.65 16.80
CA GLU A 864 -11.05 -36.91 17.57
C GLU A 864 -11.28 -38.06 16.57
N ASP A 865 -10.26 -38.92 16.36
CA ASP A 865 -10.23 -39.92 15.27
C ASP A 865 -10.64 -39.38 13.89
N GLY A 866 -10.23 -38.14 13.60
CA GLY A 866 -10.54 -37.42 12.36
C GLY A 866 -11.93 -36.81 12.27
N LEU A 867 -12.72 -36.84 13.34
CA LEU A 867 -14.06 -36.26 13.42
C LEU A 867 -14.04 -34.96 14.25
N PRO A 868 -14.62 -33.85 13.76
CA PRO A 868 -14.52 -32.55 14.39
C PRO A 868 -15.37 -32.40 15.64
N LYS A 869 -14.84 -31.62 16.57
CA LYS A 869 -15.47 -31.19 17.81
C LYS A 869 -15.06 -29.75 18.09
N ILE A 870 -16.05 -28.88 18.33
CA ILE A 870 -15.78 -27.49 18.69
C ILE A 870 -15.17 -27.44 20.09
N VAL A 871 -14.04 -26.74 20.22
CA VAL A 871 -13.47 -26.43 21.52
C VAL A 871 -14.25 -25.25 22.10
N MET A 872 -15.24 -25.54 22.92
CA MET A 872 -15.91 -24.51 23.72
C MET A 872 -15.00 -24.09 24.87
N SER A 873 -14.23 -23.03 24.67
CA SER A 873 -13.45 -22.43 25.74
C SER A 873 -14.38 -21.87 26.83
N PRO A 874 -14.23 -22.26 28.11
CA PRO A 874 -14.49 -21.32 29.19
C PRO A 874 -13.53 -20.13 29.04
N GLU A 875 -13.89 -18.99 29.61
CA GLU A 875 -13.18 -17.72 29.42
C GLU A 875 -11.65 -17.78 29.68
N LYS A 876 -10.94 -16.90 28.96
CA LYS A 876 -9.55 -16.39 29.14
C LYS A 876 -8.41 -17.03 28.34
N ASP A 877 -7.67 -16.11 27.70
CA ASP A 877 -6.22 -16.08 27.47
C ASP A 877 -5.50 -17.40 27.12
N SER A 878 -5.36 -17.69 25.81
CA SER A 878 -4.16 -18.34 25.23
C SER A 878 -4.27 -18.56 23.71
N PHE A 879 -4.04 -17.51 22.92
CA PHE A 879 -3.59 -17.65 21.52
C PHE A 879 -2.46 -16.66 21.22
N ALA A 880 -1.37 -16.85 21.96
CA ALA A 880 -0.07 -16.24 21.73
C ALA A 880 1.02 -17.23 22.20
N SER A 881 1.17 -18.35 21.47
CA SER A 881 2.34 -19.27 21.48
C SER A 881 2.03 -20.62 20.80
N GLN A 882 2.22 -20.69 19.48
CA GLN A 882 2.77 -21.85 18.76
C GLN A 882 2.97 -21.53 17.27
#